data_AF-A0A3A8YRX6-F1
#
_entry.id   AF-A0A3A8YRX6-F1
#
_cell.length_a   1.000
_cell.length_b   1.000
_cell.length_c   1.000
_cell.angle_alpha   90.00
_cell.angle_beta   90.00
_cell.angle_gamma   90.00
#
_symmetry.space_group_name_H-M   'P 1'
#
loop_
_entity.id
_entity.type
_entity.pdbx_description
1 polymer ?
#
loop_
_entity_poly.entity_id
_entity_poly.type
_entity_poly.pdbx_seq_one_letter_code
_entity_poly.pdbx_strand_id
1 'polypeptide(L)'
;MNDWGDKRYRIIKELLYIGILPLLFYISAYYYLQSDIEQIPNIMIVAYIFAILWIVFFCVLISKKIKDWKMLHIRGVMAFIDKHYLKILLFCILIIFNMQSIFTMPRWDGMLYYSALIKQSAGFDFTLQGLVDGFRIVHPSHGYYCFLAIGAYLFQNQMVGILFMQMVLYMVTVFCYFGLLRILFKSASEKLCFWGTLFFALNPLIYGIEPIISCDYGVFSYLIIFLYVSLKGYPLLELWVAVLLILSKQQGVLYYVAFYGIVFLVNSSRYYKSSHSLDIKEIFKVLRRMIPGFVGIGYYLLSSSSPFAWMESMSSGQNNVSNIDENRQTLQGIGINGAYIIEKLKQIFILNFAWINWLVIFIGLACILYMWKRYDKKINVSAATYGLIGITFVFLSFNFFVVTYAQPRYLSVGVVITSIGAFGILNLYFGRVKQKLMRVILYSLTGISLIASFVSVDPLSFMAFKSFSVGMLSMYQPLYDNPDMYPSDLYADNTVYNRQFAFYTLLEEKMLREIQYDGSVPLLQVDMGKEAGYGQGTYDYINMMLEGLYGRTTLYWDKERGKMTENENGIPMWVYYFWSEQIEANQVNWKGESLPETAYFILLPRQDNEILDTVKKKYTIERRYDISAYAMSLTVYKVQKR
;
A
#
# COMPACT_ATOMS: atom_id res chain seq x y z
N MET A 1 -40.41 -24.11 2.87
CA MET A 1 -39.30 -25.07 3.08
C MET A 1 -38.24 -24.84 2.00
N ASN A 2 -37.13 -24.13 2.31
CA ASN A 2 -35.84 -24.15 1.58
C ASN A 2 -34.78 -23.18 2.15
N ASP A 3 -35.12 -22.35 3.15
CA ASP A 3 -34.19 -21.38 3.78
C ASP A 3 -32.97 -22.05 4.47
N TRP A 4 -33.15 -23.29 4.95
CA TRP A 4 -32.06 -24.06 5.58
C TRP A 4 -31.00 -24.56 4.58
N GLY A 5 -31.39 -24.84 3.33
CA GLY A 5 -30.47 -25.28 2.28
C GLY A 5 -29.56 -24.15 1.81
N ASP A 6 -30.12 -22.94 1.67
CA ASP A 6 -29.38 -21.75 1.26
C ASP A 6 -28.41 -21.26 2.33
N LYS A 7 -28.80 -21.32 3.61
CA LYS A 7 -27.91 -20.95 4.72
C LYS A 7 -26.71 -21.88 4.85
N ARG A 8 -26.91 -23.20 4.77
CA ARG A 8 -25.81 -24.20 4.80
C ARG A 8 -24.87 -24.02 3.61
N TYR A 9 -25.42 -23.84 2.42
CA TYR A 9 -24.63 -23.60 1.22
C TYR A 9 -23.80 -22.32 1.31
N ARG A 10 -24.37 -21.24 1.86
CA ARG A 10 -23.65 -19.99 2.10
C ARG A 10 -22.48 -20.19 3.06
N ILE A 11 -22.70 -20.86 4.20
CA ILE A 11 -21.65 -21.15 5.18
C ILE A 11 -20.51 -21.96 4.56
N ILE A 12 -20.84 -23.01 3.80
CA ILE A 12 -19.83 -23.83 3.10
C ILE A 12 -19.04 -22.95 2.13
N LYS A 13 -19.71 -22.12 1.33
CA LYS A 13 -19.05 -21.19 0.40
C LYS A 13 -18.11 -20.21 1.11
N GLU A 14 -18.50 -19.68 2.26
CA GLU A 14 -17.64 -18.80 3.06
C GLU A 14 -16.41 -19.53 3.61
N LEU A 15 -16.59 -20.72 4.20
CA LEU A 15 -15.48 -21.54 4.71
C LEU A 15 -14.46 -21.88 3.62
N LEU A 16 -14.92 -22.07 2.39
CA LEU A 16 -14.04 -22.32 1.24
C LEU A 16 -13.18 -21.11 0.90
N TYR A 17 -13.76 -19.92 0.86
CA TYR A 17 -12.97 -18.69 0.63
C TYR A 17 -11.96 -18.43 1.74
N ILE A 18 -12.33 -18.75 2.99
CA ILE A 18 -11.45 -18.64 4.15
C ILE A 18 -10.28 -19.63 4.04
N GLY A 19 -10.56 -20.88 3.64
CA GLY A 19 -9.57 -21.96 3.59
C GLY A 19 -8.55 -21.84 2.45
N ILE A 20 -8.86 -21.14 1.36
CA ILE A 20 -7.96 -21.02 0.19
C ILE A 20 -6.65 -20.31 0.53
N LEU A 21 -6.68 -19.21 1.29
CA LEU A 21 -5.46 -18.42 1.54
C LEU A 21 -4.46 -19.16 2.45
N PRO A 22 -4.84 -19.70 3.62
CA PRO A 22 -3.91 -20.48 4.44
C PRO A 22 -3.37 -21.69 3.70
N LEU A 23 -4.23 -22.37 2.92
CA LEU A 23 -3.81 -23.51 2.11
C LEU A 23 -2.74 -23.12 1.10
N LEU A 24 -2.97 -22.08 0.30
CA LEU A 24 -2.00 -21.62 -0.70
C LEU A 24 -0.69 -21.24 -0.05
N PHE A 25 -0.73 -20.60 1.12
CA PHE A 25 0.46 -20.27 1.91
C PHE A 25 1.24 -21.53 2.31
N TYR A 26 0.62 -22.50 2.97
CA TYR A 26 1.32 -23.69 3.44
C TYR A 26 1.80 -24.59 2.29
N ILE A 27 1.01 -24.76 1.22
CA ILE A 27 1.42 -25.56 0.05
C ILE A 27 2.60 -24.91 -0.67
N SER A 28 2.57 -23.59 -0.87
CA SER A 28 3.67 -22.88 -1.53
C SER A 28 4.93 -22.90 -0.65
N ALA A 29 4.81 -22.63 0.65
CA ALA A 29 5.92 -22.73 1.61
C ALA A 29 6.58 -24.11 1.56
N TYR A 30 5.77 -25.17 1.53
CA TYR A 30 6.25 -26.53 1.41
C TYR A 30 7.02 -26.78 0.12
N TYR A 31 6.44 -26.40 -1.03
CA TYR A 31 7.09 -26.56 -2.32
C TYR A 31 8.45 -25.84 -2.36
N TYR A 32 8.52 -24.65 -1.77
CA TYR A 32 9.74 -23.86 -1.68
C TYR A 32 10.80 -24.51 -0.76
N LEU A 33 10.43 -24.98 0.43
CA LEU A 33 11.37 -25.51 1.42
C LEU A 33 11.78 -26.98 1.19
N GLN A 34 11.09 -27.72 0.31
CA GLN A 34 11.49 -29.08 -0.09
C GLN A 34 12.86 -29.14 -0.78
N SER A 35 13.41 -28.02 -1.25
CA SER A 35 14.77 -27.98 -1.78
C SER A 35 15.86 -28.18 -0.72
N ASP A 36 15.54 -28.05 0.58
CA ASP A 36 16.44 -28.28 1.72
C ASP A 36 15.75 -29.13 2.81
N ILE A 37 16.09 -30.41 2.93
CA ILE A 37 15.30 -31.41 3.67
C ILE A 37 15.66 -31.48 5.17
N GLU A 38 14.69 -31.22 6.06
CA GLU A 38 14.60 -31.86 7.41
C GLU A 38 13.23 -31.76 8.16
N GLN A 39 12.08 -31.46 7.52
CA GLN A 39 10.80 -31.19 8.26
C GLN A 39 9.58 -32.09 7.90
N ILE A 40 9.80 -33.32 7.48
CA ILE A 40 8.79 -34.24 6.88
C ILE A 40 7.53 -34.55 7.75
N PRO A 41 7.58 -34.73 9.09
CA PRO A 41 6.41 -35.20 9.85
C PRO A 41 5.26 -34.19 10.00
N ASN A 42 5.57 -32.91 10.22
CA ASN A 42 4.55 -31.85 10.37
C ASN A 42 3.84 -31.54 9.03
N ILE A 43 4.59 -31.66 7.94
CA ILE A 43 4.15 -31.50 6.55
C ILE A 43 3.04 -32.50 6.20
N MET A 44 3.24 -33.78 6.54
CA MET A 44 2.27 -34.83 6.17
C MET A 44 0.93 -34.62 6.87
N ILE A 45 0.94 -34.23 8.14
CA ILE A 45 -0.28 -33.97 8.92
C ILE A 45 -1.08 -32.81 8.30
N VAL A 46 -0.39 -31.70 7.97
CA VAL A 46 -1.00 -30.53 7.32
C VAL A 46 -1.56 -30.91 5.94
N ALA A 47 -0.75 -31.54 5.08
CA ALA A 47 -1.16 -31.96 3.74
C ALA A 47 -2.36 -32.93 3.76
N TYR A 48 -2.41 -33.89 4.69
CA TYR A 48 -3.55 -34.82 4.83
C TYR A 48 -4.83 -34.13 5.27
N ILE A 49 -4.77 -33.26 6.29
CA ILE A 49 -5.94 -32.51 6.75
C ILE A 49 -6.49 -31.65 5.60
N PHE A 50 -5.60 -31.02 4.83
CA PHE A 50 -5.99 -30.17 3.71
C PHE A 50 -6.48 -30.94 2.48
N ALA A 51 -5.90 -32.09 2.14
CA ALA A 51 -6.38 -32.96 1.06
C ALA A 51 -7.81 -33.46 1.32
N ILE A 52 -8.11 -33.79 2.58
CA ILE A 52 -9.46 -34.19 3.00
C ILE A 52 -10.46 -33.04 2.81
N LEU A 53 -10.09 -31.80 3.19
CA LEU A 53 -10.92 -30.62 2.99
C LEU A 53 -11.20 -30.35 1.49
N TRP A 54 -10.23 -30.62 0.62
CA TRP A 54 -10.37 -30.49 -0.84
C TRP A 54 -11.23 -31.56 -1.49
N ILE A 55 -11.09 -32.82 -1.06
CA ILE A 55 -11.95 -33.91 -1.56
C ILE A 55 -13.41 -33.63 -1.20
N VAL A 56 -13.66 -33.17 0.04
CA VAL A 56 -15.00 -32.75 0.48
C VAL A 56 -15.51 -31.57 -0.36
N PHE A 57 -14.65 -30.58 -0.66
CA PHE A 57 -14.99 -29.45 -1.54
C PHE A 57 -15.35 -29.87 -2.96
N PHE A 58 -14.55 -30.73 -3.59
CA PHE A 58 -14.77 -31.19 -4.96
C PHE A 58 -16.07 -32.00 -5.05
N CYS A 59 -16.32 -32.88 -4.06
CA CYS A 59 -17.58 -33.61 -3.93
C CYS A 59 -18.80 -32.69 -3.77
N VAL A 60 -18.68 -31.57 -3.03
CA VAL A 60 -19.77 -30.59 -2.85
C VAL A 60 -20.00 -29.70 -4.09
N LEU A 61 -18.96 -29.36 -4.83
CA LEU A 61 -19.09 -28.59 -6.08
C LEU A 61 -19.62 -29.44 -7.24
N ILE A 62 -19.11 -30.66 -7.38
CA ILE A 62 -19.54 -31.62 -8.41
C ILE A 62 -21.01 -31.99 -8.21
N SER A 63 -21.44 -32.25 -6.97
CA SER A 63 -22.84 -32.57 -6.66
C SER A 63 -23.84 -31.46 -6.99
N LYS A 64 -23.41 -30.20 -7.17
CA LYS A 64 -24.27 -29.08 -7.62
C LYS A 64 -24.11 -28.70 -9.10
N LYS A 65 -22.91 -28.80 -9.69
CA LYS A 65 -22.64 -28.36 -11.07
C LYS A 65 -22.83 -29.42 -12.15
N ILE A 66 -22.96 -30.70 -11.81
CA ILE A 66 -23.30 -31.75 -12.80
C ILE A 66 -24.64 -31.47 -13.51
N LYS A 67 -25.54 -30.65 -12.94
CA LYS A 67 -26.80 -30.28 -13.61
C LYS A 67 -26.68 -29.27 -14.77
N ASP A 68 -25.58 -28.52 -14.89
CA ASP A 68 -25.46 -27.41 -15.86
C ASP A 68 -24.25 -27.57 -16.81
N TRP A 69 -24.19 -28.68 -17.55
CA TRP A 69 -23.21 -28.93 -18.61
C TRP A 69 -23.30 -27.98 -19.83
N LYS A 70 -24.30 -27.08 -19.87
CA LYS A 70 -24.53 -26.13 -20.99
C LYS A 70 -23.45 -25.03 -21.12
N MET A 71 -22.56 -24.86 -20.14
CA MET A 71 -21.48 -23.85 -20.18
C MET A 71 -20.26 -24.22 -21.03
N LEU A 72 -20.17 -25.45 -21.54
CA LEU A 72 -19.06 -25.90 -22.41
C LEU A 72 -19.29 -25.62 -23.91
N HIS A 73 -20.43 -25.04 -24.29
CA HIS A 73 -20.68 -24.58 -25.67
C HIS A 73 -20.32 -23.10 -25.84
N ILE A 74 -19.80 -22.73 -27.02
CA ILE A 74 -19.45 -21.34 -27.41
C ILE A 74 -20.60 -20.36 -27.10
N ARG A 75 -21.86 -20.76 -27.33
CA ARG A 75 -23.05 -19.94 -27.01
C ARG A 75 -23.17 -19.62 -25.51
N GLY A 76 -22.79 -20.55 -24.63
CA GLY A 76 -22.77 -20.35 -23.18
C GLY A 76 -21.64 -19.41 -22.74
N VAL A 77 -20.48 -19.49 -23.39
CA VAL A 77 -19.36 -18.57 -23.16
C VAL A 77 -19.72 -17.15 -23.59
N MET A 78 -20.31 -16.97 -24.78
CA MET A 78 -20.73 -15.65 -25.26
C MET A 78 -21.81 -15.03 -24.35
N ALA A 79 -22.80 -15.80 -23.91
CA ALA A 79 -23.80 -15.32 -22.96
C ALA A 79 -23.20 -14.94 -21.59
N PHE A 80 -22.15 -15.63 -21.14
CA PHE A 80 -21.42 -15.26 -19.92
C PHE A 80 -20.67 -13.94 -20.10
N ILE A 81 -19.99 -13.77 -21.24
CA ILE A 81 -19.28 -12.54 -21.59
C ILE A 81 -20.27 -11.38 -21.64
N ASP A 82 -21.39 -11.51 -22.35
CA ASP A 82 -22.41 -10.45 -22.46
C ASP A 82 -22.97 -10.05 -21.08
N LYS A 83 -23.12 -11.00 -20.17
CA LYS A 83 -23.61 -10.76 -18.81
C LYS A 83 -22.57 -10.09 -17.90
N HIS A 84 -21.28 -10.29 -18.16
CA HIS A 84 -20.19 -9.88 -17.26
C HIS A 84 -19.13 -8.99 -17.91
N TYR A 85 -19.43 -8.45 -19.11
CA TYR A 85 -18.45 -7.72 -19.93
C TYR A 85 -17.77 -6.56 -19.21
N LEU A 86 -18.47 -5.80 -18.36
CA LEU A 86 -17.84 -4.70 -17.60
C LEU A 86 -16.82 -5.19 -16.57
N LYS A 87 -17.06 -6.35 -15.96
CA LYS A 87 -16.12 -6.96 -15.01
C LYS A 87 -14.92 -7.55 -15.73
N ILE A 88 -15.15 -8.17 -16.88
CA ILE A 88 -14.08 -8.70 -17.74
C ILE A 88 -13.23 -7.54 -18.27
N LEU A 89 -13.86 -6.47 -18.76
CA LEU A 89 -13.17 -5.27 -19.22
C LEU A 89 -12.36 -4.64 -18.09
N LEU A 90 -12.93 -4.53 -16.89
CA LEU A 90 -12.22 -4.05 -15.71
C LEU A 90 -10.99 -4.93 -15.41
N PHE A 91 -11.14 -6.26 -15.44
CA PHE A 91 -10.03 -7.20 -15.27
C PHE A 91 -8.91 -6.97 -16.30
N CYS A 92 -9.26 -6.88 -17.59
CA CYS A 92 -8.30 -6.67 -18.67
C CYS A 92 -7.55 -5.34 -18.52
N ILE A 93 -8.27 -4.25 -18.19
CA ILE A 93 -7.66 -2.94 -17.92
C ILE A 93 -6.66 -3.07 -16.77
N LEU A 94 -7.06 -3.66 -15.64
CA LEU A 94 -6.19 -3.79 -14.47
C LEU A 94 -4.93 -4.63 -14.78
N ILE A 95 -5.05 -5.71 -15.56
CA ILE A 95 -3.87 -6.47 -15.99
C ILE A 95 -2.94 -5.60 -16.84
N ILE A 96 -3.46 -4.98 -17.90
CA ILE A 96 -2.65 -4.21 -18.85
C ILE A 96 -1.89 -3.10 -18.13
N PHE A 97 -2.55 -2.38 -17.23
CA PHE A 97 -1.94 -1.27 -16.49
C PHE A 97 -1.01 -1.72 -15.35
N ASN A 98 -1.19 -2.90 -14.74
CA ASN A 98 -0.34 -3.34 -13.61
C ASN A 98 0.70 -4.38 -13.99
N MET A 99 0.69 -4.91 -15.22
CA MET A 99 1.67 -5.92 -15.64
C MET A 99 3.12 -5.42 -15.55
N GLN A 100 3.36 -4.12 -15.75
CA GLN A 100 4.69 -3.56 -15.58
C GLN A 100 5.09 -3.45 -14.10
N SER A 101 4.15 -3.31 -13.16
CA SER A 101 4.50 -3.08 -11.75
C SER A 101 5.17 -4.30 -11.13
N ILE A 102 4.87 -5.51 -11.60
CA ILE A 102 5.48 -6.73 -11.05
C ILE A 102 6.99 -6.82 -11.32
N PHE A 103 7.51 -5.98 -12.22
CA PHE A 103 8.94 -5.85 -12.52
C PHE A 103 9.56 -4.58 -11.93
N THR A 104 8.81 -3.80 -11.15
CA THR A 104 9.32 -2.60 -10.51
C THR A 104 10.03 -2.98 -9.23
N MET A 105 11.23 -2.46 -9.02
CA MET A 105 11.98 -2.76 -7.81
C MET A 105 11.35 -2.07 -6.59
N PRO A 106 11.13 -2.78 -5.46
CA PRO A 106 10.81 -2.18 -4.19
C PRO A 106 11.84 -1.10 -3.86
N ARG A 107 11.38 0.04 -3.36
CA ARG A 107 12.25 1.14 -2.92
C ARG A 107 11.92 1.48 -1.49
N TRP A 108 12.92 2.07 -0.82
CA TRP A 108 12.71 2.66 0.50
C TRP A 108 12.09 1.66 1.48
N ASP A 109 11.12 2.04 2.30
CA ASP A 109 10.46 1.12 3.23
C ASP A 109 9.97 -0.17 2.54
N GLY A 110 9.59 -0.11 1.27
CA GLY A 110 9.21 -1.28 0.49
C GLY A 110 10.33 -2.31 0.35
N MET A 111 11.59 -1.88 0.20
CA MET A 111 12.73 -2.79 0.23
C MET A 111 12.96 -3.36 1.62
N LEU A 112 12.80 -2.57 2.71
CA LEU A 112 12.91 -3.10 4.09
C LEU A 112 11.98 -4.31 4.27
N TYR A 113 10.72 -4.10 3.88
CA TYR A 113 9.66 -5.08 4.02
C TYR A 113 9.87 -6.29 3.13
N TYR A 114 10.35 -6.08 1.90
CA TYR A 114 10.73 -7.15 0.98
C TYR A 114 11.86 -8.02 1.53
N SER A 115 12.98 -7.42 1.95
CA SER A 115 14.13 -8.17 2.48
C SER A 115 13.76 -8.94 3.75
N ALA A 116 12.96 -8.34 4.64
CA ALA A 116 12.48 -9.01 5.83
C ALA A 116 11.53 -10.19 5.50
N LEU A 117 10.65 -10.02 4.51
CA LEU A 117 9.75 -11.07 4.05
C LEU A 117 10.51 -12.26 3.49
N ILE A 118 11.50 -12.04 2.64
CA ILE A 118 12.33 -13.13 2.07
C ILE A 118 13.10 -13.85 3.14
N LYS A 119 13.75 -13.12 4.05
CA LYS A 119 14.48 -13.72 5.17
C LYS A 119 13.56 -14.62 5.99
N GLN A 120 12.34 -14.16 6.26
CA GLN A 120 11.38 -14.95 7.02
C GLN A 120 10.86 -16.16 6.24
N SER A 121 10.52 -15.98 4.95
CA SER A 121 10.07 -17.06 4.08
C SER A 121 11.14 -18.16 3.97
N ALA A 122 12.41 -17.79 3.84
CA ALA A 122 13.52 -18.73 3.79
C ALA A 122 13.69 -19.55 5.08
N GLY A 123 13.38 -18.96 6.24
CA GLY A 123 13.53 -19.58 7.55
C GLY A 123 12.24 -20.10 8.19
N PHE A 124 11.14 -20.24 7.43
CA PHE A 124 9.86 -20.64 8.01
C PHE A 124 9.87 -22.12 8.45
N ASP A 125 9.53 -22.36 9.71
CA ASP A 125 9.64 -23.67 10.39
C ASP A 125 8.30 -24.44 10.50
N PHE A 126 7.25 -23.94 9.84
CA PHE A 126 5.88 -24.46 9.91
C PHE A 126 5.26 -24.47 11.32
N THR A 127 5.87 -23.79 12.30
CA THR A 127 5.29 -23.67 13.64
C THR A 127 4.36 -22.46 13.75
N LEU A 128 3.45 -22.49 14.73
CA LEU A 128 2.63 -21.32 15.04
C LEU A 128 3.50 -20.15 15.53
N GLN A 129 4.58 -20.46 16.25
CA GLN A 129 5.52 -19.45 16.74
C GLN A 129 6.27 -18.80 15.58
N GLY A 130 6.78 -19.57 14.61
CA GLY A 130 7.40 -19.04 13.40
C GLY A 130 6.44 -18.20 12.56
N LEU A 131 5.14 -18.51 12.57
CA LEU A 131 4.13 -17.66 11.94
C LEU A 131 3.94 -16.33 12.70
N VAL A 132 3.77 -16.40 14.03
CA VAL A 132 3.48 -15.23 14.90
C VAL A 132 4.68 -14.30 15.06
N ASP A 133 5.87 -14.82 15.24
CA ASP A 133 7.07 -14.00 15.41
C ASP A 133 7.65 -13.58 14.07
N GLY A 134 7.66 -14.51 13.13
CA GLY A 134 8.34 -14.32 11.86
C GLY A 134 7.67 -13.33 10.92
N PHE A 135 6.34 -13.43 10.76
CA PHE A 135 5.60 -12.56 9.82
C PHE A 135 5.15 -11.23 10.43
N ARG A 136 5.66 -10.91 11.63
CA ARG A 136 5.56 -9.59 12.25
C ARG A 136 6.67 -8.68 11.72
N ILE A 137 6.56 -8.29 10.47
CA ILE A 137 7.55 -7.44 9.80
C ILE A 137 7.32 -5.97 10.18
N VAL A 138 8.10 -5.47 11.14
CA VAL A 138 8.06 -4.09 11.72
C VAL A 138 6.76 -3.73 12.45
N HIS A 139 5.63 -4.27 12.00
CA HIS A 139 4.31 -4.13 12.57
C HIS A 139 3.66 -5.51 12.74
N PRO A 140 2.58 -5.63 13.52
CA PRO A 140 1.70 -6.79 13.45
C PRO A 140 0.97 -6.84 12.10
N SER A 141 1.65 -7.45 11.13
CA SER A 141 1.36 -7.36 9.69
C SER A 141 1.16 -8.72 9.02
N HIS A 142 0.92 -9.76 9.82
CA HIS A 142 0.71 -11.15 9.40
C HIS A 142 -0.34 -11.28 8.30
N GLY A 143 -1.46 -10.57 8.43
CA GLY A 143 -2.57 -10.65 7.50
C GLY A 143 -2.15 -10.29 6.07
N TYR A 144 -1.25 -9.32 5.92
CA TYR A 144 -0.74 -8.87 4.64
C TYR A 144 0.48 -9.68 4.18
N TYR A 145 1.48 -9.89 5.04
CA TYR A 145 2.72 -10.55 4.60
C TYR A 145 2.59 -12.05 4.44
N CYS A 146 1.73 -12.75 5.20
CA CYS A 146 1.44 -14.15 4.90
C CYS A 146 0.76 -14.29 3.53
N PHE A 147 -0.03 -13.30 3.11
CA PHE A 147 -0.61 -13.32 1.77
C PHE A 147 0.46 -13.08 0.68
N LEU A 148 1.39 -12.15 0.89
CA LEU A 148 2.49 -11.89 -0.03
C LEU A 148 3.50 -13.04 -0.11
N ALA A 149 3.75 -13.72 1.01
CA ALA A 149 4.66 -14.86 1.11
C ALA A 149 4.28 -16.00 0.16
N ILE A 150 3.00 -16.17 -0.17
CA ILE A 150 2.55 -17.13 -1.20
C ILE A 150 3.34 -16.90 -2.51
N GLY A 151 3.51 -15.63 -2.89
CA GLY A 151 4.26 -15.23 -4.08
C GLY A 151 5.75 -15.46 -3.92
N ALA A 152 6.31 -15.12 -2.77
CA ALA A 152 7.71 -15.40 -2.46
C ALA A 152 8.00 -16.90 -2.63
N TYR A 153 7.18 -17.77 -2.05
CA TYR A 153 7.35 -19.21 -2.16
C TYR A 153 7.17 -19.76 -3.59
N LEU A 154 6.10 -19.36 -4.30
CA LEU A 154 5.82 -19.85 -5.66
C LEU A 154 6.88 -19.44 -6.69
N PHE A 155 7.59 -18.34 -6.44
CA PHE A 155 8.60 -17.79 -7.35
C PHE A 155 10.00 -17.79 -6.73
N GLN A 156 10.28 -18.70 -5.78
CA GLN A 156 11.62 -18.91 -5.21
C GLN A 156 12.27 -17.62 -4.67
N ASN A 157 11.52 -16.89 -3.86
CA ASN A 157 11.86 -15.60 -3.29
C ASN A 157 12.16 -14.49 -4.31
N GLN A 158 11.73 -14.63 -5.56
CA GLN A 158 11.79 -13.52 -6.52
C GLN A 158 10.67 -12.50 -6.25
N MET A 159 11.04 -11.23 -6.34
CA MET A 159 10.19 -10.05 -6.21
C MET A 159 8.97 -10.10 -7.12
N VAL A 160 9.13 -10.63 -8.34
CA VAL A 160 8.04 -10.77 -9.31
C VAL A 160 6.87 -11.55 -8.70
N GLY A 161 7.14 -12.60 -7.92
CA GLY A 161 6.08 -13.38 -7.28
C GLY A 161 5.34 -12.61 -6.19
N ILE A 162 6.07 -11.84 -5.39
CA ILE A 162 5.51 -11.01 -4.31
C ILE A 162 4.63 -9.91 -4.88
N LEU A 163 5.14 -9.17 -5.88
CA LEU A 163 4.39 -8.12 -6.55
C LEU A 163 3.23 -8.68 -7.39
N PHE A 164 3.35 -9.90 -7.93
CA PHE A 164 2.22 -10.60 -8.52
C PHE A 164 1.09 -10.82 -7.51
N MET A 165 1.40 -11.29 -6.29
CA MET A 165 0.39 -11.41 -5.24
C MET A 165 -0.20 -10.06 -4.86
N GLN A 166 0.62 -9.01 -4.77
CA GLN A 166 0.15 -7.65 -4.53
C GLN A 166 -0.86 -7.17 -5.59
N MET A 167 -0.57 -7.44 -6.87
CA MET A 167 -1.48 -7.20 -7.99
C MET A 167 -2.77 -8.03 -7.89
N VAL A 168 -2.70 -9.28 -7.44
CA VAL A 168 -3.91 -10.10 -7.17
C VAL A 168 -4.78 -9.45 -6.08
N LEU A 169 -4.19 -9.02 -4.96
CA LEU A 169 -4.90 -8.31 -3.91
C LEU A 169 -5.50 -7.00 -4.41
N TYR A 170 -4.79 -6.30 -5.30
CA TYR A 170 -5.28 -5.10 -5.96
C TYR A 170 -6.57 -5.36 -6.73
N MET A 171 -6.55 -6.38 -7.59
CA MET A 171 -7.71 -6.74 -8.41
C MET A 171 -8.90 -7.10 -7.53
N VAL A 172 -8.70 -7.95 -6.51
CA VAL A 172 -9.76 -8.31 -5.55
C VAL A 172 -10.34 -7.07 -4.89
N THR A 173 -9.47 -6.15 -4.45
CA THR A 173 -9.87 -4.87 -3.84
C THR A 173 -10.72 -4.03 -4.78
N VAL A 174 -10.30 -3.86 -6.04
CA VAL A 174 -11.03 -3.08 -7.05
C VAL A 174 -12.39 -3.73 -7.39
N PHE A 175 -12.46 -5.06 -7.47
CA PHE A 175 -13.74 -5.77 -7.66
C PHE A 175 -14.68 -5.63 -6.46
N CYS A 176 -14.15 -5.72 -5.24
CA CYS A 176 -14.90 -5.45 -4.01
C CYS A 176 -15.39 -4.01 -3.98
N TYR A 177 -14.57 -3.04 -4.41
CA TYR A 177 -14.95 -1.63 -4.51
C TYR A 177 -16.09 -1.41 -5.52
N PHE A 178 -16.02 -2.02 -6.72
CA PHE A 178 -17.13 -2.03 -7.67
C PHE A 178 -18.42 -2.59 -7.07
N GLY A 179 -18.30 -3.72 -6.37
CA GLY A 179 -19.41 -4.32 -5.64
C GLY A 179 -19.97 -3.41 -4.54
N LEU A 180 -19.09 -2.70 -3.83
CA LEU A 180 -19.41 -1.76 -2.77
C LEU A 180 -20.24 -0.58 -3.30
N LEU A 181 -19.81 0.05 -4.40
CA LEU A 181 -20.57 1.12 -5.06
C LEU A 181 -21.97 0.64 -5.46
N ARG A 182 -22.10 -0.58 -5.98
CA ARG A 182 -23.40 -1.17 -6.38
C ARG A 182 -24.33 -1.41 -5.19
N ILE A 183 -23.79 -1.72 -4.01
CA ILE A 183 -24.59 -1.92 -2.79
C ILE A 183 -25.02 -0.58 -2.21
N LEU A 184 -24.08 0.37 -2.08
CA LEU A 184 -24.32 1.68 -1.48
C LEU A 184 -25.22 2.57 -2.35
N PHE A 185 -25.06 2.49 -3.67
CA PHE A 185 -25.68 3.42 -4.62
C PHE A 185 -26.57 2.68 -5.61
N LYS A 186 -27.69 2.13 -5.13
CA LYS A 186 -28.63 1.33 -5.94
C LYS A 186 -29.23 2.07 -7.16
N SER A 187 -29.24 3.41 -7.14
CA SER A 187 -29.69 4.23 -8.28
C SER A 187 -28.67 4.35 -9.40
N ALA A 188 -27.39 4.05 -9.12
CA ALA A 188 -26.34 4.13 -10.12
C ALA A 188 -26.45 2.95 -11.09
N SER A 189 -26.40 3.24 -12.39
CA SER A 189 -26.26 2.20 -13.40
C SER A 189 -24.92 1.48 -13.27
N GLU A 190 -24.84 0.25 -13.75
CA GLU A 190 -23.62 -0.55 -13.66
C GLU A 190 -22.42 0.14 -14.34
N LYS A 191 -22.68 0.83 -15.46
CA LYS A 191 -21.68 1.66 -16.14
C LYS A 191 -21.17 2.79 -15.25
N LEU A 192 -22.03 3.47 -14.49
CA LEU A 192 -21.59 4.52 -13.57
C LEU A 192 -20.69 3.94 -12.47
N CYS A 193 -21.07 2.80 -11.88
CA CYS A 193 -20.22 2.11 -10.91
C CYS A 193 -18.88 1.70 -11.52
N PHE A 194 -18.86 1.19 -12.76
CA PHE A 194 -17.62 0.82 -13.46
C PHE A 194 -16.66 2.01 -13.58
N TRP A 195 -17.15 3.18 -14.01
CA TRP A 195 -16.31 4.38 -14.14
C TRP A 195 -15.92 4.98 -12.79
N GLY A 196 -16.80 4.93 -11.79
CA GLY A 196 -16.45 5.28 -10.41
C GLY A 196 -15.37 4.37 -9.83
N THR A 197 -15.39 3.09 -10.19
CA THR A 197 -14.33 2.13 -9.84
C THR A 197 -13.04 2.42 -10.58
N LEU A 198 -13.06 2.70 -11.88
CA LEU A 198 -11.84 3.08 -12.61
C LEU A 198 -11.24 4.39 -12.11
N PHE A 199 -12.05 5.38 -11.75
CA PHE A 199 -11.56 6.61 -11.12
C PHE A 199 -10.84 6.33 -9.78
N PHE A 200 -11.37 5.43 -8.95
CA PHE A 200 -10.71 4.99 -7.73
C PHE A 200 -9.42 4.19 -8.02
N ALA A 201 -9.51 3.21 -8.91
CA ALA A 201 -8.41 2.31 -9.24
C ALA A 201 -7.24 3.07 -9.88
N LEU A 202 -7.51 3.99 -10.80
CA LEU A 202 -6.48 4.78 -11.47
C LEU A 202 -6.17 6.08 -10.73
N ASN A 203 -6.60 6.23 -9.46
CA ASN A 203 -6.21 7.36 -8.64
C ASN A 203 -4.67 7.37 -8.47
N PRO A 204 -3.99 8.52 -8.61
CA PRO A 204 -2.53 8.59 -8.58
C PRO A 204 -1.91 7.91 -7.37
N LEU A 205 -2.48 8.11 -6.18
CA LEU A 205 -1.95 7.49 -4.97
C LEU A 205 -2.20 5.97 -4.98
N ILE A 206 -3.44 5.53 -5.21
CA ILE A 206 -3.83 4.10 -5.14
C ILE A 206 -3.07 3.26 -6.16
N TYR A 207 -2.99 3.74 -7.40
CA TYR A 207 -2.25 3.07 -8.47
C TYR A 207 -0.73 3.23 -8.33
N GLY A 208 -0.28 4.35 -7.76
CA GLY A 208 1.14 4.63 -7.53
C GLY A 208 1.76 3.75 -6.45
N ILE A 209 1.03 3.46 -5.37
CA ILE A 209 1.53 2.62 -4.27
C ILE A 209 1.44 1.12 -4.55
N GLU A 210 0.86 0.70 -5.68
CA GLU A 210 0.68 -0.72 -6.02
C GLU A 210 1.99 -1.51 -6.13
N PRO A 211 3.08 -1.01 -6.76
CA PRO A 211 4.39 -1.69 -6.73
C PRO A 211 5.15 -1.54 -5.40
N ILE A 212 4.62 -0.81 -4.41
CA ILE A 212 5.29 -0.65 -3.11
C ILE A 212 4.75 -1.68 -2.15
N ILE A 213 5.62 -2.60 -1.73
CA ILE A 213 5.33 -3.51 -0.62
C ILE A 213 5.17 -2.65 0.64
N SER A 214 4.00 -2.63 1.26
CA SER A 214 3.75 -1.80 2.45
C SER A 214 2.53 -2.27 3.22
N CYS A 215 2.61 -2.30 4.56
CA CYS A 215 1.46 -2.60 5.40
C CYS A 215 0.26 -1.67 5.16
N ASP A 216 0.50 -0.41 4.75
CA ASP A 216 -0.56 0.55 4.42
C ASP A 216 -1.40 0.06 3.23
N TYR A 217 -0.78 -0.68 2.31
CA TYR A 217 -1.45 -1.32 1.19
C TYR A 217 -2.44 -2.40 1.64
N GLY A 218 -2.00 -3.26 2.58
CA GLY A 218 -2.84 -4.26 3.20
C GLY A 218 -4.05 -3.64 3.92
N VAL A 219 -3.83 -2.57 4.69
CA VAL A 219 -4.90 -1.91 5.45
C VAL A 219 -6.03 -1.40 4.55
N PHE A 220 -5.74 -0.61 3.50
CA PHE A 220 -6.82 -0.09 2.67
C PHE A 220 -7.52 -1.19 1.84
N SER A 221 -6.74 -2.19 1.39
CA SER A 221 -7.25 -3.33 0.62
C SER A 221 -8.24 -4.15 1.44
N TYR A 222 -7.81 -4.62 2.62
CA TYR A 222 -8.68 -5.40 3.49
C TYR A 222 -9.83 -4.58 4.08
N LEU A 223 -9.68 -3.26 4.24
CA LEU A 223 -10.79 -2.39 4.63
C LEU A 223 -11.91 -2.40 3.58
N ILE A 224 -11.59 -2.25 2.29
CA ILE A 224 -12.59 -2.30 1.21
C ILE A 224 -13.25 -3.68 1.14
N ILE A 225 -12.45 -4.75 1.22
CA ILE A 225 -12.97 -6.13 1.19
C ILE A 225 -13.89 -6.35 2.39
N PHE A 226 -13.49 -5.91 3.59
CA PHE A 226 -14.29 -5.97 4.81
C PHE A 226 -15.62 -5.25 4.64
N LEU A 227 -15.61 -3.99 4.19
CA LEU A 227 -16.82 -3.20 3.97
C LEU A 227 -17.76 -3.88 2.98
N TYR A 228 -17.22 -4.41 1.87
CA TYR A 228 -17.99 -5.13 0.86
C TYR A 228 -18.65 -6.40 1.45
N VAL A 229 -17.87 -7.24 2.14
CA VAL A 229 -18.33 -8.52 2.69
C VAL A 229 -19.35 -8.30 3.82
N SER A 230 -19.10 -7.33 4.70
CA SER A 230 -20.01 -6.92 5.78
C SER A 230 -21.37 -6.48 5.21
N LEU A 231 -21.36 -5.64 4.18
CA LEU A 231 -22.57 -5.16 3.52
C LEU A 231 -23.27 -6.22 2.66
N LYS A 232 -22.56 -7.25 2.20
CA LYS A 232 -23.16 -8.42 1.53
C LYS A 232 -23.80 -9.41 2.50
N GLY A 233 -23.43 -9.39 3.78
CA GLY A 233 -23.98 -10.28 4.80
C GLY A 233 -23.39 -11.69 4.80
N TYR A 234 -22.06 -11.79 4.60
CA TYR A 234 -21.29 -13.04 4.74
C TYR A 234 -20.52 -13.02 6.08
N PRO A 235 -21.11 -13.47 7.21
CA PRO A 235 -20.58 -13.22 8.54
C PRO A 235 -19.27 -13.95 8.87
N LEU A 236 -19.03 -15.14 8.31
CA LEU A 236 -17.78 -15.87 8.56
C LEU A 236 -16.65 -15.26 7.74
N LEU A 237 -16.93 -14.93 6.48
CA LEU A 237 -15.95 -14.25 5.63
C LEU A 237 -15.66 -12.84 6.16
N GLU A 238 -16.67 -12.15 6.71
CA GLU A 238 -16.52 -10.86 7.36
C GLU A 238 -15.55 -10.95 8.54
N LEU A 239 -15.73 -11.96 9.40
CA LEU A 239 -14.83 -12.23 10.52
C LEU A 239 -13.40 -12.51 10.05
N TRP A 240 -13.24 -13.35 9.03
CA TRP A 240 -11.92 -13.66 8.48
C TRP A 240 -11.20 -12.43 7.92
N VAL A 241 -11.88 -11.64 7.10
CA VAL A 241 -11.31 -10.41 6.54
C VAL A 241 -11.06 -9.36 7.63
N ALA A 242 -11.89 -9.32 8.68
CA ALA A 242 -11.62 -8.48 9.84
C ALA A 242 -10.31 -8.86 10.53
N VAL A 243 -10.03 -10.16 10.69
CA VAL A 243 -8.74 -10.63 11.23
C VAL A 243 -7.58 -10.19 10.33
N LEU A 244 -7.69 -10.34 9.00
CA LEU A 244 -6.66 -9.89 8.07
C LEU A 244 -6.43 -8.37 8.15
N LEU A 245 -7.49 -7.57 8.24
CA LEU A 245 -7.43 -6.12 8.41
C LEU A 245 -6.74 -5.74 9.73
N ILE A 246 -7.16 -6.35 10.83
CA ILE A 246 -6.60 -6.12 12.17
C ILE A 246 -5.12 -6.48 12.20
N LEU A 247 -4.72 -7.59 11.58
CA LEU A 247 -3.34 -8.06 11.53
C LEU A 247 -2.55 -7.52 10.33
N SER A 248 -2.95 -6.39 9.74
CA SER A 248 -2.16 -5.73 8.69
C SER A 248 -1.33 -4.57 9.25
N LYS A 249 -1.91 -3.77 10.16
CA LYS A 249 -1.27 -2.63 10.83
C LYS A 249 -2.21 -2.12 11.93
N GLN A 250 -1.69 -1.35 12.89
CA GLN A 250 -2.45 -0.80 14.03
C GLN A 250 -3.70 0.00 13.56
N GLN A 251 -3.60 0.71 12.44
CA GLN A 251 -4.70 1.48 11.88
C GLN A 251 -5.88 0.58 11.50
N GLY A 252 -5.62 -0.65 11.06
CA GLY A 252 -6.65 -1.62 10.69
C GLY A 252 -7.60 -1.95 11.83
N VAL A 253 -7.06 -2.17 13.04
CA VAL A 253 -7.90 -2.42 14.23
C VAL A 253 -8.70 -1.18 14.63
N LEU A 254 -8.12 0.01 14.53
CA LEU A 254 -8.81 1.26 14.82
C LEU A 254 -9.97 1.50 13.85
N TYR A 255 -9.78 1.30 12.55
CA TYR A 255 -10.86 1.43 11.56
C TYR A 255 -11.98 0.42 11.78
N TYR A 256 -11.65 -0.82 12.11
CA TYR A 256 -12.64 -1.86 12.41
C TYR A 256 -13.51 -1.50 13.61
N VAL A 257 -12.87 -1.11 14.72
CA VAL A 257 -13.56 -0.73 15.96
C VAL A 257 -14.38 0.54 15.76
N ALA A 258 -13.86 1.53 15.03
CA ALA A 258 -14.60 2.77 14.73
C ALA A 258 -15.86 2.51 13.90
N PHE A 259 -15.76 1.65 12.88
CA PHE A 259 -16.91 1.28 12.05
C PHE A 259 -18.02 0.66 12.89
N TYR A 260 -17.71 -0.37 13.68
CA TYR A 260 -18.71 -1.05 14.48
C TYR A 260 -19.17 -0.26 15.71
N GLY A 261 -18.30 0.56 16.31
CA GLY A 261 -18.64 1.45 17.40
C GLY A 261 -19.70 2.48 16.99
N ILE A 262 -19.55 3.11 15.82
CA ILE A 262 -20.58 4.04 15.33
C ILE A 262 -21.85 3.30 14.91
N VAL A 263 -21.74 2.14 14.25
CA VAL A 263 -22.93 1.31 13.91
C VAL A 263 -23.71 0.93 15.18
N PHE A 264 -23.00 0.58 16.25
CA PHE A 264 -23.58 0.31 17.57
C PHE A 264 -24.35 1.53 18.10
N LEU A 265 -23.69 2.69 18.18
CA LEU A 265 -24.31 3.91 18.71
C LEU A 265 -25.56 4.32 17.93
N VAL A 266 -25.51 4.26 16.59
CA VAL A 266 -26.64 4.61 15.73
C VAL A 266 -27.81 3.65 15.89
N ASN A 267 -27.55 2.34 15.94
CA ASN A 267 -28.61 1.36 16.13
C ASN A 267 -29.24 1.50 17.52
N SER A 268 -28.43 1.59 18.57
CA SER A 268 -28.91 1.78 19.96
C SER A 268 -29.75 3.05 20.08
N SER A 269 -29.35 4.16 19.47
CA SER A 269 -30.12 5.40 19.45
C SER A 269 -31.47 5.26 18.73
N ARG A 270 -31.50 4.56 17.59
CA ARG A 270 -32.75 4.31 16.83
C ARG A 270 -33.71 3.44 17.61
N TYR A 271 -33.21 2.39 18.25
CA TYR A 271 -34.03 1.52 19.10
C TYR A 271 -34.61 2.31 20.26
N TYR A 272 -33.78 3.02 21.03
CA TYR A 272 -34.23 3.84 22.15
C TYR A 272 -35.34 4.83 21.76
N LYS A 273 -35.19 5.51 20.62
CA LYS A 273 -36.24 6.41 20.10
C LYS A 273 -37.55 5.71 19.74
N SER A 274 -37.50 4.45 19.29
CA SER A 274 -38.69 3.70 18.88
C SER A 274 -39.42 3.03 20.03
N SER A 275 -38.70 2.51 21.03
CA SER A 275 -39.26 1.64 22.07
C SER A 275 -39.10 2.20 23.50
N HIS A 276 -38.53 3.40 23.67
CA HIS A 276 -38.17 4.01 24.97
C HIS A 276 -37.38 3.09 25.90
N SER A 277 -36.78 2.05 25.33
CA SER A 277 -36.08 0.96 26.00
C SER A 277 -35.04 0.40 25.05
N LEU A 278 -33.92 -0.05 25.60
CA LEU A 278 -32.85 -0.66 24.82
C LEU A 278 -33.14 -2.16 24.65
N ASP A 279 -33.23 -2.64 23.40
CA ASP A 279 -33.27 -4.07 23.15
C ASP A 279 -31.87 -4.67 23.32
N ILE A 280 -31.66 -5.35 24.45
CA ILE A 280 -30.41 -6.00 24.82
C ILE A 280 -29.97 -7.01 23.74
N LYS A 281 -30.90 -7.66 23.04
CA LYS A 281 -30.55 -8.66 22.00
C LYS A 281 -29.92 -8.00 20.77
N GLU A 282 -30.43 -6.85 20.34
CA GLU A 282 -29.87 -6.11 19.20
C GLU A 282 -28.54 -5.44 19.55
N ILE A 283 -28.41 -4.93 20.77
CA ILE A 283 -27.14 -4.46 21.34
C ILE A 283 -26.10 -5.57 21.33
N PHE A 284 -26.45 -6.75 21.86
CA PHE A 284 -25.54 -7.89 21.94
C PHE A 284 -25.13 -8.41 20.56
N LYS A 285 -26.02 -8.36 19.56
CA LYS A 285 -25.69 -8.71 18.17
C LYS A 285 -24.56 -7.85 17.60
N VAL A 286 -24.55 -6.55 17.88
CA VAL A 286 -23.49 -5.64 17.41
C VAL A 286 -22.24 -5.77 18.27
N LEU A 287 -22.37 -5.86 19.59
CA LEU A 287 -21.22 -6.09 20.49
C LEU A 287 -20.45 -7.37 20.14
N ARG A 288 -21.16 -8.45 19.77
CA ARG A 288 -20.51 -9.68 19.30
C ARG A 288 -19.65 -9.46 18.06
N ARG A 289 -20.02 -8.52 17.18
CA ARG A 289 -19.18 -8.15 16.03
C ARG A 289 -17.97 -7.32 16.43
N MET A 290 -17.92 -6.71 17.60
CA MET A 290 -16.74 -5.96 18.07
C MET A 290 -15.68 -6.85 18.72
N ILE A 291 -16.02 -8.09 19.12
CA ILE A 291 -15.10 -9.03 19.78
C ILE A 291 -13.76 -9.18 19.03
N PRO A 292 -13.72 -9.38 17.70
CA PRO A 292 -12.45 -9.49 16.99
C PRO A 292 -11.59 -8.24 17.13
N GLY A 293 -12.21 -7.06 17.15
CA GLY A 293 -11.53 -5.79 17.37
C GLY A 293 -10.90 -5.72 18.76
N PHE A 294 -11.62 -6.10 19.81
CA PHE A 294 -11.09 -6.11 21.17
C PHE A 294 -10.00 -7.17 21.38
N VAL A 295 -10.16 -8.37 20.81
CA VAL A 295 -9.11 -9.40 20.79
C VAL A 295 -7.89 -8.90 20.04
N GLY A 296 -8.09 -8.25 18.89
CA GLY A 296 -7.05 -7.58 18.12
C GLY A 296 -6.30 -6.56 18.98
N ILE A 297 -7.03 -5.62 19.60
CA ILE A 297 -6.46 -4.65 20.54
C ILE A 297 -5.63 -5.40 21.59
N GLY A 298 -6.18 -6.41 22.27
CA GLY A 298 -5.46 -7.24 23.25
C GLY A 298 -4.19 -7.89 22.71
N TYR A 299 -4.20 -8.39 21.47
CA TYR A 299 -3.01 -8.92 20.82
C TYR A 299 -1.96 -7.83 20.56
N TYR A 300 -2.36 -6.65 20.07
CA TYR A 300 -1.47 -5.50 20.02
C TYR A 300 -1.01 -5.10 21.43
N LEU A 301 -1.84 -5.28 22.46
CA LEU A 301 -1.50 -5.00 23.84
C LEU A 301 -0.35 -5.86 24.37
N LEU A 302 -0.37 -7.15 24.02
CA LEU A 302 0.50 -8.19 24.56
C LEU A 302 1.73 -8.48 23.68
N SER A 303 1.63 -8.26 22.37
CA SER A 303 2.72 -8.56 21.43
C SER A 303 3.81 -7.49 21.44
N SER A 304 3.49 -6.28 21.84
CA SER A 304 4.49 -5.28 22.17
C SER A 304 4.74 -5.25 23.67
N SER A 305 5.97 -4.94 24.11
CA SER A 305 6.35 -4.79 25.53
C SER A 305 5.46 -3.83 26.31
N SER A 306 4.69 -3.04 25.57
CA SER A 306 3.50 -2.35 25.99
C SER A 306 2.47 -2.35 24.88
N PRO A 307 1.17 -2.23 25.18
CA PRO A 307 0.12 -1.94 24.20
C PRO A 307 0.33 -0.78 23.26
N PHE A 308 1.28 0.00 23.67
CA PHE A 308 1.67 1.22 23.12
C PHE A 308 3.18 1.19 22.97
N ALA A 309 3.93 0.08 22.83
CA ALA A 309 5.41 0.19 22.81
C ALA A 309 5.96 1.16 21.75
N TRP A 310 5.25 1.31 20.62
CA TRP A 310 5.48 2.41 19.67
C TRP A 310 5.18 3.78 20.31
N MET A 311 4.05 3.93 21.03
CA MET A 311 3.60 4.98 21.97
C MET A 311 4.31 5.13 23.34
N GLU A 312 5.14 4.19 23.79
CA GLU A 312 5.78 4.16 25.10
C GLU A 312 7.25 4.59 24.96
N SER A 313 7.83 4.35 23.79
CA SER A 313 8.86 5.24 23.24
C SER A 313 8.37 6.69 23.08
N MET A 314 7.03 6.91 23.02
CA MET A 314 6.39 8.23 22.96
C MET A 314 5.96 8.80 24.34
N SER A 315 5.89 8.00 25.42
CA SER A 315 5.38 8.44 26.73
C SER A 315 6.36 8.27 27.90
N SER A 316 7.53 7.66 27.68
CA SER A 316 8.64 7.65 28.64
C SER A 316 9.31 9.02 28.72
N GLY A 317 8.57 10.03 29.19
CA GLY A 317 9.09 11.15 29.98
C GLY A 317 10.20 12.07 29.44
N GLN A 318 10.65 11.94 28.18
CA GLN A 318 11.64 12.85 27.58
C GLN A 318 11.15 13.55 26.29
N ASN A 319 10.02 13.14 25.72
CA ASN A 319 9.52 13.64 24.43
C ASN A 319 8.17 14.36 24.54
N ASN A 320 8.01 15.23 25.55
CA ASN A 320 6.95 16.22 25.48
C ASN A 320 7.32 17.22 24.38
N VAL A 321 6.43 17.44 23.42
CA VAL A 321 6.55 18.47 22.37
C VAL A 321 6.68 19.90 22.96
N SER A 322 6.57 20.07 24.28
CA SER A 322 6.90 21.31 24.99
C SER A 322 8.39 21.47 25.34
N ASN A 323 9.18 20.41 25.34
CA ASN A 323 10.63 20.41 25.59
C ASN A 323 11.32 19.67 24.43
N ILE A 324 11.52 20.37 23.32
CA ILE A 324 12.50 19.97 22.32
C ILE A 324 13.87 20.24 22.97
N ASP A 325 14.40 19.26 23.71
CA ASP A 325 15.82 19.27 24.06
C ASP A 325 16.63 19.10 22.77
N GLU A 326 17.55 20.03 22.52
CA GLU A 326 18.34 20.19 21.29
C GLU A 326 19.12 18.95 20.84
N ASN A 327 19.19 17.89 21.66
CA ASN A 327 20.10 16.76 21.44
C ASN A 327 19.46 15.36 21.30
N ARG A 328 18.13 15.20 21.33
CA ARG A 328 17.50 13.87 21.12
C ARG A 328 16.17 13.97 20.37
N GLN A 329 16.22 13.90 19.04
CA GLN A 329 15.07 13.99 18.15
C GLN A 329 14.53 12.60 17.74
N THR A 330 13.54 12.05 18.44
CA THR A 330 12.75 10.91 17.93
C THR A 330 11.37 11.37 17.42
N LEU A 331 11.17 11.26 16.11
CA LEU A 331 10.02 11.76 15.31
C LEU A 331 8.68 11.03 15.48
N GLN A 332 8.60 10.09 16.41
CA GLN A 332 7.44 9.25 16.61
C GLN A 332 6.78 9.70 17.91
N GLY A 333 5.55 10.24 17.83
CA GLY A 333 4.85 10.78 19.00
C GLY A 333 3.36 10.92 18.80
N ILE A 334 2.59 10.87 19.90
CA ILE A 334 1.25 11.46 19.92
C ILE A 334 1.39 12.90 20.40
N GLY A 335 0.91 13.84 19.61
CA GLY A 335 1.02 15.25 19.94
C GLY A 335 0.33 16.15 18.95
N ILE A 336 0.28 17.44 19.28
CA ILE A 336 -0.22 18.48 18.40
C ILE A 336 0.99 19.25 17.90
N ASN A 337 1.30 19.09 16.61
CA ASN A 337 2.29 19.90 15.92
C ASN A 337 1.58 20.64 14.78
N GLY A 338 1.45 21.96 14.91
CA GLY A 338 0.71 22.79 13.95
C GLY A 338 1.28 22.72 12.53
N ALA A 339 2.60 22.73 12.39
CA ALA A 339 3.25 22.68 11.10
C ALA A 339 3.09 21.30 10.43
N TYR A 340 3.20 20.21 11.20
CA TYR A 340 2.90 18.84 10.73
C TYR A 340 1.45 18.70 10.29
N ILE A 341 0.51 19.24 11.09
CA ILE A 341 -0.93 19.23 10.76
C ILE A 341 -1.17 20.00 9.47
N ILE A 342 -0.55 21.17 9.27
CA ILE A 342 -0.68 21.94 8.03
C ILE A 342 -0.22 21.12 6.81
N GLU A 343 0.92 20.44 6.91
CA GLU A 343 1.40 19.58 5.82
C GLU A 343 0.46 18.41 5.56
N LYS A 344 -0.06 17.77 6.62
CA LYS A 344 -1.09 16.72 6.47
C LYS A 344 -2.38 17.24 5.87
N LEU A 345 -2.80 18.46 6.19
CA LEU A 345 -3.96 19.11 5.56
C LEU A 345 -3.71 19.33 4.07
N LYS A 346 -2.54 19.86 3.67
CA LYS A 346 -2.19 19.99 2.24
C LYS A 346 -2.22 18.63 1.55
N GLN A 347 -1.66 17.60 2.16
CA GLN A 347 -1.65 16.26 1.58
C GLN A 347 -3.06 15.66 1.46
N ILE A 348 -3.93 15.83 2.45
CA ILE A 348 -5.31 15.30 2.45
C ILE A 348 -6.22 16.06 1.48
N PHE A 349 -6.09 17.38 1.41
CA PHE A 349 -7.03 18.24 0.71
C PHE A 349 -6.58 18.68 -0.68
N ILE A 350 -5.28 18.68 -0.97
CA ILE A 350 -4.73 19.24 -2.21
C ILE A 350 -4.08 18.17 -3.08
N LEU A 351 -3.17 17.38 -2.51
CA LEU A 351 -2.27 16.48 -3.26
C LEU A 351 -3.01 15.60 -4.29
N ASN A 352 -2.48 15.53 -5.51
CA ASN A 352 -3.00 14.67 -6.60
C ASN A 352 -4.47 14.90 -6.93
N PHE A 353 -4.88 16.16 -7.10
CA PHE A 353 -6.26 16.53 -7.39
C PHE A 353 -7.28 16.10 -6.31
N ALA A 354 -6.84 15.82 -5.08
CA ALA A 354 -7.74 15.50 -3.97
C ALA A 354 -8.79 16.60 -3.73
N TRP A 355 -8.41 17.85 -4.03
CA TRP A 355 -9.28 19.03 -3.92
C TRP A 355 -10.55 18.92 -4.77
N ILE A 356 -10.51 18.20 -5.90
CA ILE A 356 -11.70 17.98 -6.74
C ILE A 356 -12.74 17.14 -5.98
N ASN A 357 -12.32 16.04 -5.35
CA ASN A 357 -13.21 15.19 -4.56
C ASN A 357 -13.80 15.97 -3.38
N TRP A 358 -12.98 16.75 -2.69
CA TRP A 358 -13.42 17.57 -1.57
C TRP A 358 -14.39 18.67 -2.00
N LEU A 359 -14.15 19.34 -3.12
CA LEU A 359 -15.06 20.34 -3.68
C LEU A 359 -16.43 19.73 -4.01
N VAL A 360 -16.45 18.55 -4.64
CA VAL A 360 -17.69 17.79 -4.89
C VAL A 360 -18.41 17.49 -3.56
N ILE A 361 -17.68 16.99 -2.56
CA ILE A 361 -18.24 16.65 -1.25
C ILE A 361 -18.80 17.89 -0.55
N PHE A 362 -18.03 18.97 -0.43
CA PHE A 362 -18.43 20.18 0.31
C PHE A 362 -19.61 20.89 -0.35
N ILE A 363 -19.59 21.08 -1.67
CA ILE A 363 -20.73 21.64 -2.40
C ILE A 363 -21.96 20.74 -2.26
N GLY A 364 -21.77 19.42 -2.38
CA GLY A 364 -22.84 18.44 -2.22
C GLY A 364 -23.50 18.50 -0.85
N LEU A 365 -22.70 18.55 0.22
CA LEU A 365 -23.16 18.67 1.60
C LEU A 365 -23.85 20.01 1.85
N ALA A 366 -23.30 21.12 1.38
CA ALA A 366 -23.93 22.45 1.50
C ALA A 366 -25.32 22.48 0.85
N CYS A 367 -25.44 21.90 -0.35
CA CYS A 367 -26.73 21.76 -1.04
C CYS A 367 -27.71 20.85 -0.29
N ILE A 368 -27.23 19.74 0.32
CA ILE A 368 -28.07 18.87 1.16
C ILE A 368 -28.58 19.65 2.39
N LEU A 369 -27.71 20.38 3.09
CA LEU A 369 -28.09 21.18 4.26
C LEU A 369 -29.10 22.26 3.89
N TYR A 370 -28.89 22.95 2.77
CA TYR A 370 -29.84 23.93 2.25
C TYR A 370 -31.21 23.31 1.94
N MET A 371 -31.24 22.17 1.25
CA MET A 371 -32.49 21.46 0.95
C MET A 371 -33.18 20.94 2.20
N TRP A 372 -32.42 20.45 3.19
CA TRP A 372 -32.99 19.96 4.44
C TRP A 372 -33.69 21.08 5.21
N LYS A 373 -33.03 22.24 5.33
CA LYS A 373 -33.61 23.44 5.97
C LYS A 373 -34.87 23.93 5.24
N ARG A 374 -34.93 23.80 3.91
CA ARG A 374 -36.01 24.36 3.08
C ARG A 374 -37.21 23.43 2.88
N TYR A 375 -37.02 22.11 2.90
CA TYR A 375 -38.04 21.14 2.49
C TYR A 375 -38.35 20.05 3.53
N ASP A 376 -37.77 20.12 4.73
CA ASP A 376 -37.90 19.12 5.82
C ASP A 376 -37.82 17.65 5.35
N LYS A 377 -36.97 17.40 4.35
CA LYS A 377 -36.78 16.04 3.83
C LYS A 377 -35.86 15.26 4.76
N LYS A 378 -36.43 14.29 5.49
CA LYS A 378 -35.65 13.31 6.25
C LYS A 378 -34.91 12.38 5.28
N ILE A 379 -33.59 12.54 5.18
CA ILE A 379 -32.73 11.60 4.46
C ILE A 379 -32.47 10.41 5.38
N ASN A 380 -33.01 9.23 5.02
CA ASN A 380 -32.73 8.01 5.76
C ASN A 380 -31.36 7.45 5.36
N VAL A 381 -30.35 7.70 6.20
CA VAL A 381 -28.98 7.22 6.03
C VAL A 381 -28.82 5.84 6.70
N SER A 382 -28.20 4.87 6.05
CA SER A 382 -28.00 3.53 6.65
C SER A 382 -26.96 3.58 7.78
N ALA A 383 -27.07 2.69 8.78
CA ALA A 383 -26.10 2.61 9.88
C ALA A 383 -24.66 2.40 9.37
N ALA A 384 -24.48 1.61 8.31
CA ALA A 384 -23.18 1.40 7.70
C ALA A 384 -22.57 2.69 7.08
N THR A 385 -23.41 3.61 6.59
CA THR A 385 -22.91 4.91 6.10
C THR A 385 -22.38 5.75 7.27
N TYR A 386 -23.02 5.67 8.45
CA TYR A 386 -22.45 6.28 9.66
C TYR A 386 -21.15 5.58 10.10
N GLY A 387 -21.04 4.26 9.92
CA GLY A 387 -19.78 3.54 10.12
C GLY A 387 -18.61 4.13 9.33
N LEU A 388 -18.83 4.56 8.08
CA LEU A 388 -17.82 5.25 7.26
C LEU A 388 -17.41 6.62 7.86
N ILE A 389 -18.34 7.32 8.53
CA ILE A 389 -18.03 8.56 9.26
C ILE A 389 -17.10 8.25 10.45
N GLY A 390 -17.34 7.14 11.16
CA GLY A 390 -16.44 6.67 12.22
C GLY A 390 -15.03 6.41 11.73
N ILE A 391 -14.89 5.70 10.60
CA ILE A 391 -13.59 5.49 9.93
C ILE A 391 -12.94 6.83 9.57
N THR A 392 -13.71 7.78 9.03
CA THR A 392 -13.22 9.12 8.65
C THR A 392 -12.67 9.88 9.85
N PHE A 393 -13.39 9.85 10.98
CA PHE A 393 -12.95 10.50 12.21
C PHE A 393 -11.62 9.92 12.71
N VAL A 394 -11.50 8.59 12.75
CA VAL A 394 -10.26 7.92 13.15
C VAL A 394 -9.12 8.19 12.17
N PHE A 395 -9.39 8.18 10.86
CA PHE A 395 -8.41 8.52 9.82
C PHE A 395 -7.82 9.93 10.02
N LEU A 396 -8.68 10.93 10.22
CA LEU A 396 -8.26 12.32 10.46
C LEU A 396 -7.51 12.44 11.79
N SER A 397 -8.05 11.84 12.85
CA SER A 397 -7.42 11.87 14.18
C SER A 397 -6.02 11.24 14.14
N PHE A 398 -5.87 10.10 13.47
CA PHE A 398 -4.57 9.45 13.32
C PHE A 398 -3.59 10.35 12.55
N ASN A 399 -4.02 10.94 11.44
CA ASN A 399 -3.13 11.81 10.64
C ASN A 399 -2.79 13.15 11.31
N PHE A 400 -3.60 13.65 12.25
CA PHE A 400 -3.34 14.92 12.93
C PHE A 400 -2.62 14.76 14.26
N PHE A 401 -2.88 13.69 14.99
CA PHE A 401 -2.38 13.53 16.35
C PHE A 401 -1.27 12.49 16.48
N VAL A 402 -1.10 11.59 15.50
CA VAL A 402 0.06 10.70 15.44
C VAL A 402 1.11 11.34 14.55
N VAL A 403 2.05 12.04 15.19
CA VAL A 403 3.20 12.67 14.55
C VAL A 403 4.21 11.58 14.22
N THR A 404 4.46 11.43 12.92
CA THR A 404 5.41 10.49 12.33
C THR A 404 5.87 11.06 10.99
N TYR A 405 6.61 10.29 10.19
CA TYR A 405 6.97 10.69 8.84
C TYR A 405 5.73 11.08 8.03
N ALA A 406 5.74 12.27 7.42
CA ALA A 406 4.59 12.78 6.67
C ALA A 406 4.47 12.13 5.28
N GLN A 407 4.33 10.81 5.22
CA GLN A 407 4.31 10.07 3.95
C GLN A 407 2.93 10.09 3.27
N PRO A 408 2.84 10.37 1.95
CA PRO A 408 1.57 10.36 1.22
C PRO A 408 0.86 9.00 1.21
N ARG A 409 1.60 7.89 1.26
CA ARG A 409 1.00 6.54 1.28
C ARG A 409 0.06 6.29 2.46
N TYR A 410 0.20 7.03 3.57
CA TYR A 410 -0.69 6.93 4.73
C TYR A 410 -2.11 7.45 4.46
N LEU A 411 -2.33 8.08 3.30
CA LEU A 411 -3.61 8.67 2.89
C LEU A 411 -4.45 7.73 2.02
N SER A 412 -3.99 6.51 1.74
CA SER A 412 -4.70 5.53 0.91
C SER A 412 -6.14 5.30 1.37
N VAL A 413 -6.37 5.19 2.68
CA VAL A 413 -7.73 5.11 3.27
C VAL A 413 -8.54 6.39 3.07
N GLY A 414 -7.89 7.56 3.13
CA GLY A 414 -8.50 8.85 2.80
C GLY A 414 -9.01 8.90 1.36
N VAL A 415 -8.28 8.31 0.41
CA VAL A 415 -8.74 8.18 -0.98
C VAL A 415 -9.99 7.31 -1.06
N VAL A 416 -10.05 6.17 -0.34
CA VAL A 416 -11.25 5.32 -0.29
C VAL A 416 -12.48 6.10 0.21
N ILE A 417 -12.31 6.86 1.30
CA ILE A 417 -13.39 7.65 1.92
C ILE A 417 -13.88 8.72 0.94
N THR A 418 -12.96 9.50 0.38
CA THR A 418 -13.29 10.62 -0.49
C THR A 418 -13.86 10.17 -1.83
N SER A 419 -13.37 9.05 -2.39
CA SER A 419 -13.90 8.50 -3.65
C SER A 419 -15.32 7.97 -3.49
N ILE A 420 -15.64 7.29 -2.38
CA ILE A 420 -17.02 6.84 -2.07
C ILE A 420 -17.92 8.06 -1.82
N GLY A 421 -17.44 9.04 -1.04
CA GLY A 421 -18.18 10.25 -0.72
C GLY A 421 -18.53 11.08 -1.95
N ALA A 422 -17.54 11.39 -2.79
CA ALA A 422 -17.71 12.15 -4.02
C ALA A 422 -18.65 11.41 -5.00
N PHE A 423 -18.44 10.10 -5.20
CA PHE A 423 -19.35 9.30 -6.02
C PHE A 423 -20.79 9.31 -5.47
N GLY A 424 -20.95 9.21 -4.15
CA GLY A 424 -22.25 9.24 -3.50
C GLY A 424 -23.01 10.53 -3.71
N ILE A 425 -22.33 11.68 -3.56
CA ILE A 425 -22.88 13.00 -3.86
C ILE A 425 -23.28 13.09 -5.35
N LEU A 426 -22.39 12.74 -6.27
CA LEU A 426 -22.70 12.77 -7.71
C LEU A 426 -23.89 11.87 -8.06
N ASN A 427 -23.96 10.67 -7.48
CA ASN A 427 -25.07 9.75 -7.68
C ASN A 427 -26.39 10.30 -7.09
N LEU A 428 -26.35 10.97 -5.94
CA LEU A 428 -27.53 11.58 -5.34
C LEU A 428 -28.17 12.63 -6.27
N TYR A 429 -27.36 13.49 -6.88
CA TYR A 429 -27.83 14.58 -7.74
C TYR A 429 -28.10 14.14 -9.18
N PHE A 430 -27.23 13.31 -9.76
CA PHE A 430 -27.27 13.00 -11.21
C PHE A 430 -27.63 11.56 -11.53
N GLY A 431 -27.52 10.63 -10.57
CA GLY A 431 -27.63 9.18 -10.81
C GLY A 431 -28.99 8.72 -11.33
N ARG A 432 -30.06 9.47 -11.05
CA ARG A 432 -31.42 9.15 -11.55
C ARG A 432 -31.84 9.92 -12.80
N VAL A 433 -31.40 11.18 -12.93
CA VAL A 433 -31.97 12.12 -13.92
C VAL A 433 -30.98 12.46 -15.05
N LYS A 434 -29.68 12.56 -14.76
CA LYS A 434 -28.65 13.03 -15.71
C LYS A 434 -27.46 12.08 -15.79
N GLN A 435 -27.71 10.78 -15.97
CA GLN A 435 -26.64 9.78 -16.04
C GLN A 435 -25.60 10.05 -17.14
N LYS A 436 -25.98 10.67 -18.27
CA LYS A 436 -25.05 11.07 -19.32
C LYS A 436 -24.00 12.06 -18.82
N LEU A 437 -24.43 13.10 -18.08
CA LEU A 437 -23.53 14.10 -17.51
C LEU A 437 -22.61 13.49 -16.45
N MET A 438 -23.16 12.66 -15.57
CA MET A 438 -22.34 11.96 -14.56
C MET A 438 -21.28 11.06 -15.20
N ARG A 439 -21.60 10.40 -16.33
CA ARG A 439 -20.61 9.64 -17.11
C ARG A 439 -19.49 10.54 -17.63
N VAL A 440 -19.81 11.66 -18.27
CA VAL A 440 -18.79 12.60 -18.79
C VAL A 440 -17.88 13.12 -17.66
N ILE A 441 -18.45 13.46 -16.51
CA ILE A 441 -17.67 13.85 -15.32
C ILE A 441 -16.71 12.72 -14.92
N LEU A 442 -17.22 11.50 -14.75
CA LEU A 442 -16.39 10.35 -14.36
C LEU A 442 -15.32 10.03 -15.41
N TYR A 443 -15.61 10.15 -16.71
CA TYR A 443 -14.61 9.92 -17.78
C TYR A 443 -13.47 10.91 -17.67
N SER A 444 -13.80 12.19 -17.46
CA SER A 444 -12.83 13.27 -17.32
C SER A 444 -11.98 13.05 -16.08
N LEU A 445 -12.60 12.72 -14.94
CA LEU A 445 -11.89 12.44 -13.70
C LEU A 445 -10.98 11.20 -13.82
N THR A 446 -11.45 10.12 -14.45
CA THR A 446 -10.60 8.94 -14.72
C THR A 446 -9.42 9.28 -15.62
N GLY A 447 -9.63 10.07 -16.67
CA GLY A 447 -8.56 10.51 -17.57
C GLY A 447 -7.51 11.37 -16.86
N ILE A 448 -7.95 12.35 -16.05
CA ILE A 448 -7.06 13.18 -15.23
C ILE A 448 -6.26 12.32 -14.25
N SER A 449 -6.93 11.42 -13.51
CA SER A 449 -6.27 10.52 -12.56
C SER A 449 -5.23 9.61 -13.23
N LEU A 450 -5.54 9.09 -14.43
CA LEU A 450 -4.60 8.27 -15.19
C LEU A 450 -3.35 9.06 -15.61
N ILE A 451 -3.51 10.28 -16.12
CA ILE A 451 -2.36 11.14 -16.48
C ILE A 451 -1.55 11.49 -15.22
N ALA A 452 -2.24 11.93 -14.16
CA ALA A 452 -1.64 12.31 -12.89
C ALA A 452 -0.93 11.15 -12.17
N SER A 453 -1.26 9.91 -12.52
CA SER A 453 -0.55 8.73 -12.04
C SER A 453 0.87 8.64 -12.57
N PHE A 454 1.15 9.12 -13.78
CA PHE A 454 2.46 9.01 -14.41
C PHE A 454 3.24 10.33 -14.40
N VAL A 455 2.55 11.46 -14.32
CA VAL A 455 3.16 12.79 -14.36
C VAL A 455 2.53 13.70 -13.32
N SER A 456 3.38 14.45 -12.61
CA SER A 456 2.96 15.49 -11.69
C SER A 456 2.47 16.72 -12.46
N VAL A 457 1.15 16.90 -12.56
CA VAL A 457 0.49 17.97 -13.35
C VAL A 457 -0.58 18.76 -12.60
N ASP A 458 -0.82 18.46 -11.32
CA ASP A 458 -1.81 19.14 -10.49
C ASP A 458 -1.32 20.55 -10.10
N PRO A 459 -1.96 21.62 -10.59
CA PRO A 459 -1.51 22.98 -10.34
C PRO A 459 -1.58 23.35 -8.85
N LEU A 460 -2.59 22.86 -8.11
CA LEU A 460 -2.69 23.19 -6.69
C LEU A 460 -1.63 22.45 -5.88
N SER A 461 -1.26 21.23 -6.28
CA SER A 461 -0.12 20.53 -5.68
C SER A 461 1.20 21.28 -5.93
N PHE A 462 1.45 21.80 -7.13
CA PHE A 462 2.63 22.63 -7.41
C PHE A 462 2.67 23.93 -6.60
N MET A 463 1.50 24.52 -6.29
CA MET A 463 1.42 25.70 -5.44
C MET A 463 1.62 25.37 -3.96
N ALA A 464 1.18 24.19 -3.52
CA ALA A 464 1.20 23.80 -2.11
C ALA A 464 2.53 23.19 -1.65
N PHE A 465 3.26 22.55 -2.55
CA PHE A 465 4.49 21.80 -2.26
C PHE A 465 5.67 22.31 -3.07
N LYS A 466 6.87 22.22 -2.49
CA LYS A 466 8.12 22.35 -3.26
C LYS A 466 8.12 21.30 -4.38
N SER A 467 8.74 21.65 -5.50
CA SER A 467 8.95 20.72 -6.61
C SER A 467 10.41 20.73 -7.04
N PHE A 468 10.84 19.62 -7.64
CA PHE A 468 12.19 19.46 -8.15
C PHE A 468 12.14 18.86 -9.55
N SER A 469 13.12 19.21 -10.37
CA SER A 469 13.27 18.62 -11.71
C SER A 469 13.78 17.20 -11.59
N VAL A 470 13.21 16.30 -12.39
CA VAL A 470 13.71 14.93 -12.61
C VAL A 470 14.23 14.74 -14.02
N GLY A 471 14.34 15.81 -14.82
CA GLY A 471 14.69 15.78 -16.23
C GLY A 471 13.75 16.65 -17.04
N MET A 472 12.94 16.05 -17.92
CA MET A 472 11.92 16.77 -18.68
C MET A 472 10.65 17.08 -17.86
N LEU A 473 10.50 16.44 -16.69
CA LEU A 473 9.35 16.57 -15.80
C LEU A 473 9.80 17.02 -14.41
N SER A 474 8.84 17.37 -13.57
CA SER A 474 9.05 17.65 -12.15
C SER A 474 8.26 16.67 -11.28
N MET A 475 8.67 16.59 -10.01
CA MET A 475 7.96 15.87 -8.95
C MET A 475 7.74 16.81 -7.75
N TYR A 476 6.64 16.60 -7.01
CA TYR A 476 6.38 17.30 -5.75
C TYR A 476 7.21 16.68 -4.64
N GLN A 477 7.46 17.48 -3.60
CA GLN A 477 8.03 17.04 -2.34
C GLN A 477 7.03 17.32 -1.21
N PRO A 478 6.05 16.43 -0.99
CA PRO A 478 5.09 16.57 0.09
C PRO A 478 5.73 16.15 1.42
N LEU A 479 6.76 16.88 1.85
CA LEU A 479 7.50 16.64 3.08
C LEU A 479 7.16 17.70 4.13
N TYR A 480 7.20 17.29 5.39
CA TYR A 480 7.31 18.23 6.51
C TYR A 480 8.69 18.89 6.51
N ASP A 481 8.74 20.17 6.15
CA ASP A 481 9.97 20.97 6.06
C ASP A 481 10.39 21.41 7.47
N ASN A 482 11.21 20.58 8.13
CA ASN A 482 11.89 20.95 9.36
C ASN A 482 13.39 20.90 9.10
N PRO A 483 14.07 22.03 8.84
CA PRO A 483 15.48 22.06 8.45
C PRO A 483 16.43 21.46 9.48
N ASP A 484 16.05 21.43 10.77
CA ASP A 484 16.84 20.85 11.86
C ASP A 484 16.71 19.31 11.96
N MET A 485 15.81 18.71 11.18
CA MET A 485 15.35 17.33 11.35
C MET A 485 15.26 16.56 10.02
N TYR A 486 15.03 17.30 8.94
CA TYR A 486 15.08 16.85 7.56
C TYR A 486 15.92 17.87 6.79
N PRO A 487 17.12 17.51 6.30
CA PRO A 487 17.68 18.27 5.21
C PRO A 487 16.59 18.31 4.14
N SER A 488 16.31 19.53 3.65
CA SER A 488 15.28 19.88 2.68
C SER A 488 15.31 19.09 1.37
N ASP A 489 16.21 18.10 1.27
CA ASP A 489 16.76 17.50 0.06
C ASP A 489 16.64 15.98 0.03
N LEU A 490 16.00 15.35 1.03
CA LEU A 490 15.78 13.90 1.07
C LEU A 490 14.81 13.43 -0.03
N TYR A 491 15.40 12.70 -0.99
CA TYR A 491 14.74 11.94 -2.04
C TYR A 491 14.34 10.55 -1.50
N ALA A 492 13.08 10.42 -1.05
CA ALA A 492 12.66 9.28 -0.24
C ALA A 492 11.19 8.89 -0.50
N ASP A 493 10.61 8.15 0.44
CA ASP A 493 9.22 7.68 0.46
C ASP A 493 8.16 8.78 0.28
N ASN A 494 8.54 10.05 0.48
CA ASN A 494 7.67 11.21 0.29
C ASN A 494 7.27 11.38 -1.19
N THR A 495 8.05 10.82 -2.11
CA THR A 495 7.73 10.83 -3.55
C THR A 495 6.75 9.73 -3.97
N VAL A 496 6.36 8.85 -3.04
CA VAL A 496 5.34 7.79 -3.22
C VAL A 496 3.94 8.39 -3.11
N TYR A 497 3.63 9.32 -4.01
CA TYR A 497 2.28 9.88 -4.16
C TYR A 497 1.66 9.54 -5.52
N ASN A 498 2.46 9.19 -6.52
CA ASN A 498 2.00 8.68 -7.81
C ASN A 498 2.98 7.61 -8.32
N ARG A 499 2.77 7.08 -9.53
CA ARG A 499 3.61 6.02 -10.12
C ARG A 499 4.89 6.55 -10.76
N GLN A 500 5.11 7.86 -10.79
CA GLN A 500 6.27 8.46 -11.45
C GLN A 500 7.58 7.94 -10.83
N PHE A 501 7.64 7.67 -9.52
CA PHE A 501 8.84 7.08 -8.88
C PHE A 501 9.24 5.70 -9.43
N ALA A 502 8.31 4.94 -10.03
CA ALA A 502 8.63 3.62 -10.59
C ALA A 502 9.54 3.72 -11.83
N PHE A 503 9.59 4.88 -12.48
CA PHE A 503 10.45 5.12 -13.64
C PHE A 503 11.95 5.09 -13.32
N TYR A 504 12.33 5.24 -12.05
CA TYR A 504 13.74 5.14 -11.64
C TYR A 504 14.34 3.77 -11.92
N THR A 505 13.59 2.68 -11.76
CA THR A 505 14.11 1.33 -12.03
C THR A 505 14.50 1.22 -13.50
N LEU A 506 13.69 1.80 -14.39
CA LEU A 506 13.95 1.82 -15.83
C LEU A 506 15.14 2.72 -16.18
N LEU A 507 15.30 3.82 -15.45
CA LEU A 507 16.43 4.75 -15.61
C LEU A 507 17.76 4.10 -15.18
N GLU A 508 17.77 3.41 -14.04
CA GLU A 508 18.93 2.67 -13.52
C GLU A 508 19.32 1.51 -14.44
N GLU A 509 18.36 0.69 -14.89
CA GLU A 509 18.65 -0.36 -15.86
C GLU A 509 19.18 0.20 -17.19
N LYS A 510 18.71 1.38 -17.62
CA LYS A 510 19.24 2.05 -18.81
C LYS A 510 20.66 2.55 -18.58
N MET A 511 20.93 3.14 -17.42
CA MET A 511 22.26 3.57 -17.01
C MET A 511 23.25 2.40 -17.06
N LEU A 512 22.92 1.25 -16.44
CA LEU A 512 23.79 0.07 -16.42
C LEU A 512 24.09 -0.47 -17.83
N ARG A 513 23.12 -0.43 -18.75
CA ARG A 513 23.33 -0.79 -20.16
C ARG A 513 24.28 0.18 -20.86
N GLU A 514 24.11 1.48 -20.67
CA GLU A 514 24.89 2.50 -21.37
C GLU A 514 26.33 2.62 -20.87
N ILE A 515 26.56 2.46 -19.56
CA ILE A 515 27.92 2.36 -19.00
C ILE A 515 28.56 0.98 -19.24
N GLN A 516 27.80 0.04 -19.80
CA GLN A 516 28.21 -1.34 -20.04
C GLN A 516 28.73 -2.03 -18.77
N TYR A 517 28.01 -1.85 -17.66
CA TYR A 517 28.43 -2.35 -16.35
C TYR A 517 28.75 -3.85 -16.38
N ASP A 518 29.94 -4.20 -15.90
CA ASP A 518 30.48 -5.56 -15.86
C ASP A 518 30.99 -5.98 -14.48
N GLY A 519 30.80 -5.13 -13.46
CA GLY A 519 31.24 -5.38 -12.09
C GLY A 519 32.70 -5.04 -11.81
N SER A 520 33.50 -4.67 -12.81
CA SER A 520 34.93 -4.34 -12.64
C SER A 520 35.17 -2.97 -11.99
N VAL A 521 34.26 -2.02 -12.26
CA VAL A 521 34.31 -0.65 -11.72
C VAL A 521 33.08 -0.44 -10.85
N PRO A 522 33.23 -0.12 -9.56
CA PRO A 522 32.10 0.07 -8.66
C PRO A 522 31.29 1.33 -9.01
N LEU A 523 30.04 1.34 -8.58
CA LEU A 523 29.19 2.54 -8.58
C LEU A 523 29.55 3.38 -7.35
N LEU A 524 29.63 4.71 -7.50
CA LEU A 524 29.88 5.66 -6.42
C LEU A 524 28.68 6.60 -6.30
N GLN A 525 28.10 6.68 -5.10
CA GLN A 525 27.05 7.62 -4.77
C GLN A 525 27.51 8.51 -3.61
N VAL A 526 27.23 9.82 -3.73
CA VAL A 526 27.67 10.83 -2.78
C VAL A 526 26.46 11.65 -2.34
N ASP A 527 26.34 11.93 -1.05
CA ASP A 527 25.29 12.79 -0.49
C ASP A 527 25.88 14.02 0.21
N MET A 528 25.11 15.10 0.31
CA MET A 528 25.51 16.31 1.04
C MET A 528 25.44 16.01 2.54
N GLY A 529 26.60 15.69 3.12
CA GLY A 529 26.77 15.63 4.55
C GLY A 529 26.58 17.03 5.11
N LYS A 530 25.44 17.27 5.75
CA LYS A 530 25.41 18.09 6.95
C LYS A 530 24.83 17.20 8.03
N GLU A 531 25.38 17.33 9.23
CA GLU A 531 24.94 16.70 10.49
C GLU A 531 23.45 16.97 10.82
N ALA A 532 22.50 16.59 9.97
CA ALA A 532 21.20 16.21 10.47
C ALA A 532 21.46 14.99 11.34
N GLY A 533 21.12 15.05 12.62
CA GLY A 533 21.39 14.05 13.66
C GLY A 533 20.76 12.65 13.46
N TYR A 534 20.74 12.16 12.22
CA TYR A 534 20.25 10.87 11.78
C TYR A 534 21.38 10.12 11.04
N GLY A 535 22.47 9.84 11.76
CA GLY A 535 23.63 9.06 11.31
C GLY A 535 23.38 7.57 11.01
N GLN A 536 22.14 7.18 10.65
CA GLN A 536 21.81 5.81 10.25
C GLN A 536 20.65 5.72 9.22
N GLY A 537 19.69 6.67 9.23
CA GLY A 537 18.45 6.54 8.43
C GLY A 537 18.62 6.76 6.92
N THR A 538 19.40 7.77 6.50
CA THR A 538 19.69 8.04 5.06
C THR A 538 20.57 6.96 4.46
N TYR A 539 21.50 6.48 5.29
CA TYR A 539 22.38 5.37 5.03
C TYR A 539 21.60 4.06 4.80
N ASP A 540 20.60 3.76 5.65
CA ASP A 540 19.79 2.55 5.49
C ASP A 540 19.01 2.65 4.18
N TYR A 541 18.44 3.82 3.90
CA TYR A 541 17.63 4.13 2.72
C TYR A 541 18.32 3.89 1.37
N ILE A 542 19.64 4.10 1.29
CA ILE A 542 20.42 3.99 0.04
C ILE A 542 21.05 2.60 -0.07
N ASN A 543 21.50 2.00 1.03
CA ASN A 543 21.77 0.56 1.07
C ASN A 543 20.52 -0.23 0.63
N MET A 544 19.33 0.20 1.04
CA MET A 544 18.04 -0.35 0.60
C MET A 544 17.72 -0.11 -0.88
N MET A 545 18.37 0.84 -1.57
CA MET A 545 18.15 1.00 -3.01
C MET A 545 18.89 -0.03 -3.84
N LEU A 546 20.05 -0.57 -3.41
CA LEU A 546 20.87 -1.43 -4.27
C LEU A 546 21.51 -2.64 -3.57
N GLU A 547 21.65 -2.63 -2.25
CA GLU A 547 22.35 -3.69 -1.49
C GLU A 547 21.44 -4.44 -0.49
N GLY A 548 20.28 -3.92 -0.12
CA GLY A 548 19.39 -4.51 0.89
C GLY A 548 19.94 -4.38 2.33
N LEU A 549 19.04 -4.35 3.31
CA LEU A 549 19.31 -4.09 4.75
C LEU A 549 20.36 -4.97 5.44
N TYR A 550 20.74 -6.11 4.88
CA TYR A 550 21.33 -7.20 5.65
C TYR A 550 22.65 -7.75 5.08
N GLY A 551 23.39 -6.93 4.31
CA GLY A 551 24.75 -7.26 3.89
C GLY A 551 24.87 -8.46 2.95
N ARG A 552 23.77 -8.93 2.36
CA ARG A 552 23.80 -9.78 1.17
C ARG A 552 23.60 -8.85 -0.02
N THR A 553 24.45 -8.93 -1.05
CA THR A 553 24.11 -8.43 -2.39
C THR A 553 22.80 -9.05 -2.81
N THR A 554 21.69 -8.34 -2.59
CA THR A 554 20.33 -8.83 -2.91
C THR A 554 19.99 -8.59 -4.37
N LEU A 555 20.83 -7.82 -5.08
CA LEU A 555 20.60 -7.40 -6.44
C LEU A 555 21.86 -7.53 -7.28
N TYR A 556 21.65 -8.05 -8.48
CA TYR A 556 22.63 -8.38 -9.49
C TYR A 556 22.17 -7.80 -10.82
N TRP A 557 23.12 -7.55 -11.70
CA TRP A 557 22.89 -7.10 -13.06
C TRP A 557 22.89 -8.30 -14.02
N ASP A 558 21.74 -8.59 -14.60
CA ASP A 558 21.62 -9.54 -15.71
C ASP A 558 21.93 -8.80 -17.02
N LYS A 559 23.19 -8.93 -17.47
CA LYS A 559 23.69 -8.26 -18.67
C LYS A 559 22.99 -8.73 -19.95
N GLU A 560 22.53 -9.98 -20.01
CA GLU A 560 21.87 -10.55 -21.19
C GLU A 560 20.44 -10.02 -21.33
N ARG A 561 19.69 -10.00 -20.22
CA ARG A 561 18.33 -9.45 -20.19
C ARG A 561 18.31 -7.93 -20.10
N GLY A 562 19.43 -7.33 -19.71
CA GLY A 562 19.56 -5.92 -19.42
C GLY A 562 18.65 -5.49 -18.28
N LYS A 563 18.55 -6.28 -17.21
CA LYS A 563 17.66 -6.01 -16.07
C LYS A 563 18.35 -6.27 -14.73
N MET A 564 17.91 -5.56 -13.69
CA MET A 564 18.29 -5.91 -12.32
C MET A 564 17.53 -7.16 -11.88
N THR A 565 18.17 -8.02 -11.09
CA THR A 565 17.63 -9.31 -10.65
C THR A 565 18.19 -9.72 -9.29
N GLU A 566 17.49 -10.58 -8.55
CA GLU A 566 18.01 -11.18 -7.32
C GLU A 566 18.79 -12.48 -7.56
N ASN A 567 19.00 -12.88 -8.82
CA ASN A 567 19.73 -14.09 -9.17
C ASN A 567 21.25 -13.90 -8.96
N GLU A 568 21.82 -14.68 -8.04
CA GLU A 568 23.25 -14.63 -7.70
C GLU A 568 24.20 -14.97 -8.86
N ASN A 569 23.68 -15.58 -9.95
CA ASN A 569 24.45 -15.81 -11.18
C ASN A 569 24.68 -14.54 -12.01
N GLY A 570 23.98 -13.43 -11.69
CA GLY A 570 24.18 -12.15 -12.33
C GLY A 570 25.47 -11.45 -11.86
N ILE A 571 25.75 -10.28 -12.42
CA ILE A 571 26.92 -9.49 -12.06
C ILE A 571 26.62 -8.72 -10.76
N PRO A 572 27.39 -8.90 -9.67
CA PRO A 572 27.13 -8.17 -8.43
C PRO A 572 27.28 -6.66 -8.63
N MET A 573 26.33 -5.91 -8.07
CA MET A 573 26.37 -4.46 -8.07
C MET A 573 27.07 -3.96 -6.81
N TRP A 574 28.27 -3.40 -6.96
CA TRP A 574 29.06 -2.85 -5.86
C TRP A 574 28.82 -1.35 -5.76
N VAL A 575 28.27 -0.89 -4.63
CA VAL A 575 27.93 0.52 -4.43
C VAL A 575 28.72 1.09 -3.26
N TYR A 576 29.58 2.03 -3.58
CA TYR A 576 30.32 2.81 -2.59
C TYR A 576 29.54 4.07 -2.28
N TYR A 577 29.26 4.27 -1.00
CA TYR A 577 28.53 5.44 -0.52
C TYR A 577 29.38 6.29 0.40
N PHE A 578 29.41 7.59 0.15
CA PHE A 578 30.16 8.56 0.93
C PHE A 578 29.35 9.84 1.17
N TRP A 579 29.56 10.46 2.32
CA TRP A 579 29.12 11.83 2.54
C TRP A 579 30.15 12.78 1.92
N SER A 580 29.70 13.94 1.44
CA SER A 580 30.57 14.98 0.88
C SER A 580 31.73 15.30 1.83
N GLU A 581 31.45 15.47 3.13
CA GLU A 581 32.44 15.71 4.19
C GLU A 581 33.47 14.57 4.32
N GLN A 582 33.03 13.30 4.19
CA GLN A 582 33.92 12.15 4.22
C GLN A 582 34.87 12.15 3.01
N ILE A 583 34.37 12.52 1.83
CA ILE A 583 35.20 12.68 0.63
C ILE A 583 36.23 13.80 0.85
N GLU A 584 35.81 14.96 1.36
CA GLU A 584 36.69 16.09 1.60
C GLU A 584 37.80 15.75 2.60
N ALA A 585 37.42 15.16 3.74
CA ALA A 585 38.32 14.74 4.80
C ALA A 585 39.10 13.46 4.47
N ASN A 586 38.85 12.83 3.32
CA ASN A 586 39.44 11.55 2.91
C ASN A 586 39.27 10.45 3.98
N GLN A 587 38.09 10.44 4.61
CA GLN A 587 37.71 9.43 5.59
C GLN A 587 37.20 8.19 4.87
N VAL A 588 37.30 7.05 5.56
CA VAL A 588 36.60 5.84 5.12
C VAL A 588 35.10 6.02 5.25
N ASN A 589 34.34 5.30 4.42
CA ASN A 589 32.92 5.19 4.67
C ASN A 589 32.67 4.38 5.95
N TRP A 590 31.42 4.25 6.29
CA TRP A 590 30.96 3.51 7.46
C TRP A 590 31.30 2.02 7.46
N LYS A 591 31.52 1.38 6.30
CA LYS A 591 31.98 -0.01 6.17
C LYS A 591 33.48 -0.13 6.44
N GLY A 592 34.17 1.00 6.66
CA GLY A 592 35.62 1.05 6.74
C GLY A 592 36.28 1.03 5.36
N GLU A 593 35.52 1.24 4.27
CA GLU A 593 36.05 1.21 2.91
C GLU A 593 36.57 2.61 2.52
N SER A 594 37.76 2.66 1.93
CA SER A 594 38.31 3.89 1.36
C SER A 594 37.68 4.21 0.01
N LEU A 595 37.77 5.48 -0.39
CA LEU A 595 37.42 5.93 -1.74
C LEU A 595 38.06 5.04 -2.83
N PRO A 596 37.25 4.45 -3.75
CA PRO A 596 37.75 3.54 -4.78
C PRO A 596 38.64 4.27 -5.79
N GLU A 597 39.58 3.54 -6.39
CA GLU A 597 40.55 4.11 -7.34
C GLU A 597 39.89 4.58 -8.64
N THR A 598 38.99 3.77 -9.19
CA THR A 598 38.10 4.11 -10.30
C THR A 598 36.66 3.86 -9.89
N ALA A 599 35.72 4.71 -10.30
CA ALA A 599 34.30 4.49 -10.05
C ALA A 599 33.39 5.12 -11.11
N TYR A 600 32.15 4.66 -11.17
CA TYR A 600 31.06 5.35 -11.86
C TYR A 600 30.29 6.21 -10.85
N PHE A 601 30.62 7.50 -10.76
CA PHE A 601 29.93 8.46 -9.93
C PHE A 601 28.55 8.81 -10.53
N ILE A 602 27.48 8.49 -9.81
CA ILE A 602 26.11 8.76 -10.22
C ILE A 602 25.66 10.10 -9.63
N LEU A 603 25.35 11.06 -10.50
CA LEU A 603 24.76 12.34 -10.14
C LEU A 603 23.25 12.30 -10.43
N LEU A 604 22.45 12.25 -9.36
CA LEU A 604 20.99 12.21 -9.45
C LEU A 604 20.43 13.58 -9.88
N PRO A 605 19.28 13.64 -10.55
CA PRO A 605 18.72 14.88 -11.13
C PRO A 605 18.48 16.06 -10.16
N ARG A 606 18.48 15.83 -8.84
CA ARG A 606 18.31 16.87 -7.81
C ARG A 606 19.62 17.26 -7.11
N GLN A 607 20.69 16.49 -7.30
CA GLN A 607 21.97 16.74 -6.62
C GLN A 607 22.63 17.99 -7.19
N ASP A 608 23.05 18.89 -6.30
CA ASP A 608 23.71 20.13 -6.66
C ASP A 608 25.06 19.86 -7.35
N ASN A 609 25.46 20.78 -8.23
CA ASN A 609 26.81 20.84 -8.78
C ASN A 609 27.87 20.88 -7.67
N GLU A 610 27.53 21.31 -6.45
CA GLU A 610 28.42 21.25 -5.29
C GLU A 610 28.90 19.82 -4.96
N ILE A 611 28.05 18.79 -5.12
CA ILE A 611 28.47 17.39 -4.94
C ILE A 611 29.49 17.01 -6.02
N LEU A 612 29.20 17.35 -7.27
CA LEU A 612 30.10 17.10 -8.38
C LEU A 612 31.46 17.80 -8.17
N ASP A 613 31.45 19.03 -7.68
CA ASP A 613 32.66 19.79 -7.40
C ASP A 613 33.44 19.20 -6.22
N THR A 614 32.75 18.65 -5.22
CA THR A 614 33.36 17.88 -4.12
C THR A 614 34.07 16.63 -4.64
N VAL A 615 33.42 15.87 -5.53
CA VAL A 615 34.02 14.69 -6.17
C VAL A 615 35.23 15.09 -7.03
N LYS A 616 35.14 16.17 -7.80
CA LYS A 616 36.25 16.68 -8.62
C LYS A 616 37.48 17.11 -7.81
N LYS A 617 37.36 17.39 -6.50
CA LYS A 617 38.53 17.68 -5.65
C LYS A 617 39.43 16.45 -5.48
N LYS A 618 38.86 15.25 -5.46
CA LYS A 618 39.58 13.97 -5.26
C LYS A 618 39.73 13.14 -6.54
N TYR A 619 38.90 13.40 -7.54
CA TYR A 619 38.86 12.64 -8.78
C TYR A 619 39.09 13.50 -10.02
N THR A 620 39.56 12.87 -11.09
CA THR A 620 39.54 13.36 -12.46
C THR A 620 38.41 12.69 -13.22
N ILE A 621 37.66 13.45 -14.00
CA ILE A 621 36.56 12.91 -14.83
C ILE A 621 37.16 12.37 -16.13
N GLU A 622 37.02 11.07 -16.36
CA GLU A 622 37.44 10.42 -17.61
C GLU A 622 36.36 10.51 -18.68
N ARG A 623 35.10 10.28 -18.29
CA ARG A 623 33.97 10.22 -19.23
C ARG A 623 32.67 10.64 -18.55
N ARG A 624 31.79 11.27 -19.32
CA ARG A 624 30.42 11.64 -18.93
C ARG A 624 29.41 10.85 -19.75
N TYR A 625 28.32 10.44 -19.11
CA TYR A 625 27.16 9.78 -19.70
C TYR A 625 25.90 10.53 -19.28
N ASP A 626 25.11 11.01 -20.24
CA ASP A 626 23.82 11.63 -19.98
C ASP A 626 22.69 10.63 -20.29
N ILE A 627 22.09 10.09 -19.24
CA ILE A 627 21.10 9.00 -19.34
C ILE A 627 19.71 9.59 -19.22
N SER A 628 18.77 9.21 -20.09
CA SER A 628 17.36 9.64 -20.00
C SER A 628 16.38 8.51 -20.31
N ALA A 629 15.37 8.32 -19.47
CA ALA A 629 14.31 7.31 -19.64
C ALA A 629 12.98 7.82 -19.08
N TYR A 630 11.87 7.60 -19.81
CA TYR A 630 10.50 7.96 -19.36
C TYR A 630 10.38 9.38 -18.79
N ALA A 631 11.03 10.34 -19.47
CA ALA A 631 11.10 11.76 -19.12
C ALA A 631 11.87 12.10 -17.82
N MET A 632 12.54 11.10 -17.22
CA MET A 632 13.58 11.29 -16.21
C MET A 632 14.98 11.27 -16.83
N SER A 633 15.93 11.92 -16.16
CA SER A 633 17.34 11.92 -16.58
C SER A 633 18.29 11.92 -15.39
N LEU A 634 19.46 11.30 -15.55
CA LEU A 634 20.58 11.38 -14.61
C LEU A 634 21.90 11.52 -15.38
N THR A 635 22.96 11.94 -14.69
CA THR A 635 24.30 11.99 -15.28
C THR A 635 25.22 11.02 -14.55
N VAL A 636 26.02 10.26 -15.28
CA VAL A 636 27.07 9.41 -14.71
C VAL A 636 28.42 9.87 -15.18
N TYR A 637 29.39 9.90 -14.27
CA TYR A 637 30.77 10.21 -14.55
C TYR A 637 31.64 9.00 -14.24
N LYS A 638 32.42 8.53 -15.21
CA LYS A 638 33.55 7.65 -14.91
C LYS A 638 34.67 8.51 -14.35
N VAL A 639 35.07 8.22 -13.12
CA VAL A 639 36.02 9.02 -12.35
C VAL A 639 37.23 8.18 -11.94
N GLN A 640 38.42 8.79 -11.98
CA GLN A 640 39.70 8.21 -11.57
C GLN A 640 40.31 9.05 -10.45
N LYS A 641 40.71 8.43 -9.35
CA LYS A 641 41.29 9.13 -8.20
C LYS A 641 42.58 9.85 -8.61
N ARG A 642 42.79 11.05 -8.07
CA ARG A 642 43.94 11.91 -8.38
C ARG A 642 45.22 11.48 -7.69
#